data_AF-A0AAU6K0G4-F1
#
_entry.id   AF-A0AAU6K0G4-F1
#
_cell.length_a   1.000
_cell.length_b   1.000
_cell.length_c   1.000
_cell.angle_alpha   90.00
_cell.angle_beta   90.00
_cell.angle_gamma   90.00
#
_symmetry.space_group_name_H-M   'P 1'
#
loop_
_entity.id
_entity.type
_entity.pdbx_description
1 polymer ?
#
loop_
_entity_poly.entity_id
_entity_poly.type
_entity_poly.pdbx_seq_one_letter_code
_entity_poly.pdbx_strand_id
1 'polypeptide(L)'
;MPDAATPVQAETATAHHPLTEDLVLKTTIRKRRETHPTDQPLRWARWVALAATTALAVPALSSCTPDDPPGDLIFDSTAKPVLDWSVPRRFEDSWAAYNETSATYDQGIVKPNSWGLNLDGCASTAVRRIQKYTFTVRQTGKPWQRTFNSTSCRLQIPKILPAQGLYKATLTLHTDWGAADGVSASVSMNVGIRDYLIVSMGDSLASGEGTPDVPGSYSFDPDFAWPPAHVVTKRAAVWKDRRCHRSAKSGPSQAAKAFEDADPKTSVTFVSVACSGATVADLIPRPDEKVLGQVGAVASLFGPNSDGDPRPIDSLLLSAGINDLDFSSIIGRCAFNNNLSRDSEKCVTKGGIAEAINTLPVKYLNLAVAIKRELPDAREVYINDYPGEVFEGGGCGLLGEPGIGIDEVEESEMNVYGNQLNRHIENMATMLDRMGYRWNFVDRLEHDFLPHAYCATPSWFTSLETSLRTQGDAEGTAHPNAAGHIAFSKILHRMVVPEHVKSPYRTLKITIDEVKAADGQGTLQMLASLTKFQNDRRGLNRYIDVPRNGQWTSIPPDEGTFFLDVTRAPSPPRHATDLWMNFGHTLAVHHGLSDAYGAGPHEVPHNPTGLFHKLSVRYTVSVLAPPSGDGDVLARDRESLQARYGFEGSAAEKACHAPRTREAGGCR
;
A
#
# COMPACT_ATOMS: atom_id res chain seq x y z
N MET A 1 -20.72 58.98 31.28
CA MET A 1 -20.81 58.19 32.52
C MET A 1 -21.59 59.00 33.56
N PRO A 2 -22.51 58.43 34.35
CA PRO A 2 -23.05 57.07 34.27
C PRO A 2 -24.59 56.99 34.16
N ASP A 3 -25.00 55.89 33.51
CA ASP A 3 -26.01 54.89 33.93
C ASP A 3 -27.52 55.18 34.02
N ALA A 4 -28.21 54.49 33.11
CA ALA A 4 -29.13 53.37 33.37
C ALA A 4 -30.67 53.58 33.37
N ALA A 5 -31.28 52.78 32.47
CA ALA A 5 -32.44 51.89 32.67
C ALA A 5 -33.90 52.40 32.48
N THR A 6 -34.52 51.88 31.39
CA THR A 6 -35.93 51.43 31.19
C THR A 6 -37.08 52.46 31.28
N PRO A 7 -38.30 52.28 30.68
CA PRO A 7 -39.02 51.01 30.44
C PRO A 7 -39.94 50.86 29.18
N VAL A 8 -40.29 49.60 28.90
CA VAL A 8 -41.61 49.01 28.53
C VAL A 8 -42.71 49.91 27.92
N GLN A 9 -43.26 49.55 26.75
CA GLN A 9 -44.68 49.14 26.59
C GLN A 9 -45.06 48.69 25.16
N ALA A 10 -45.98 47.73 25.14
CA ALA A 10 -46.54 47.00 24.02
C ALA A 10 -47.79 47.68 23.42
N GLU A 11 -48.17 47.28 22.19
CA GLU A 11 -49.51 46.80 21.81
C GLU A 11 -49.60 46.64 20.26
N THR A 12 -49.73 45.41 19.75
CA THR A 12 -50.90 44.80 19.04
C THR A 12 -51.12 45.26 17.59
N ALA A 13 -51.59 44.46 16.62
CA ALA A 13 -51.76 43.01 16.42
C ALA A 13 -52.22 42.79 14.95
N THR A 14 -52.21 41.52 14.53
CA THR A 14 -52.87 40.89 13.36
C THR A 14 -52.13 40.95 12.01
N ALA A 15 -52.02 39.89 11.21
CA ALA A 15 -52.24 38.45 11.35
C ALA A 15 -51.63 37.79 10.10
N HIS A 16 -50.94 36.65 10.22
CA HIS A 16 -51.09 35.47 9.34
C HIS A 16 -50.11 34.36 9.80
N HIS A 17 -50.68 33.24 10.22
CA HIS A 17 -50.08 31.93 10.50
C HIS A 17 -51.03 30.89 9.88
N PRO A 18 -50.70 29.58 9.80
CA PRO A 18 -49.43 28.91 10.11
C PRO A 18 -49.07 27.81 9.07
N LEU A 19 -47.98 27.05 9.34
CA LEU A 19 -47.85 25.58 9.29
C LEU A 19 -46.33 25.25 9.41
N THR A 20 -45.73 25.14 10.61
CA THR A 20 -45.56 23.96 11.50
C THR A 20 -44.94 22.70 10.88
N GLU A 21 -43.77 22.35 11.44
CA GLU A 21 -43.25 21.03 11.86
C GLU A 21 -43.71 19.76 11.13
N ASP A 22 -42.74 18.87 10.86
CA ASP A 22 -43.00 17.44 11.03
C ASP A 22 -41.76 16.66 11.49
N LEU A 23 -42.00 15.89 12.55
CA LEU A 23 -41.08 15.00 13.26
C LEU A 23 -41.67 13.58 13.19
N VAL A 24 -40.85 12.61 12.79
CA VAL A 24 -40.96 11.14 13.04
C VAL A 24 -42.04 10.34 12.28
N LEU A 25 -41.58 9.28 11.61
CA LEU A 25 -42.26 7.98 11.69
C LEU A 25 -41.28 6.80 11.71
N LYS A 26 -41.11 6.26 12.93
CA LYS A 26 -40.73 4.88 13.21
C LYS A 26 -41.87 3.96 12.75
N THR A 27 -41.57 2.92 11.99
CA THR A 27 -42.50 1.78 11.83
C THR A 27 -41.90 0.51 12.42
N THR A 28 -42.49 0.12 13.55
CA THR A 28 -42.44 -1.21 14.14
C THR A 28 -43.36 -2.12 13.33
N ILE A 29 -42.88 -3.28 12.87
CA ILE A 29 -43.74 -4.38 12.42
C ILE A 29 -43.61 -5.51 13.43
N ARG A 30 -44.68 -5.78 14.18
CA ARG A 30 -44.83 -6.96 15.02
C ARG A 30 -46.17 -7.65 14.72
N LYS A 31 -46.04 -8.96 14.47
CA LYS A 31 -47.03 -10.06 14.56
C LYS A 31 -48.16 -10.15 13.52
N ARG A 32 -48.08 -11.23 12.73
CA ARG A 32 -49.06 -12.31 12.87
C ARG A 32 -48.39 -13.68 12.77
N ARG A 33 -48.69 -14.49 13.79
CA ARG A 33 -48.29 -15.89 13.99
C ARG A 33 -49.62 -16.63 13.92
N GLU A 34 -49.84 -17.40 12.87
CA GLU A 34 -50.95 -18.35 12.73
C GLU A 34 -50.30 -19.67 12.25
N THR A 35 -49.93 -20.55 13.18
CA THR A 35 -50.67 -21.77 13.57
C THR A 35 -50.66 -22.84 12.47
N HIS A 36 -49.74 -23.81 12.62
CA HIS A 36 -50.01 -25.19 12.24
C HIS A 36 -51.27 -25.69 12.96
N PRO A 37 -52.08 -26.55 12.34
CA PRO A 37 -52.05 -27.92 12.81
C PRO A 37 -52.26 -29.02 11.73
N THR A 38 -51.72 -30.19 12.08
CA THR A 38 -52.29 -31.55 11.96
C THR A 38 -52.23 -32.36 10.64
N ASP A 39 -51.63 -33.54 10.83
CA ASP A 39 -52.05 -34.89 10.42
C ASP A 39 -51.64 -35.50 9.05
N GLN A 40 -50.63 -36.37 9.16
CA GLN A 40 -50.40 -37.69 8.52
C GLN A 40 -51.70 -38.43 8.07
N PRO A 41 -51.68 -39.44 7.14
CA PRO A 41 -50.64 -40.49 7.04
C PRO A 41 -50.33 -41.13 5.65
N LEU A 42 -49.20 -41.87 5.65
CA LEU A 42 -48.81 -43.11 4.93
C LEU A 42 -49.77 -43.78 3.90
N ARG A 43 -49.19 -44.24 2.77
CA ARG A 43 -49.42 -45.53 2.02
C ARG A 43 -48.44 -45.58 0.83
N TRP A 44 -47.40 -46.41 0.74
CA TRP A 44 -47.31 -47.88 0.60
C TRP A 44 -48.24 -48.46 -0.48
N ALA A 45 -47.69 -48.76 -1.67
CA ALA A 45 -48.12 -49.90 -2.49
C ALA A 45 -47.03 -50.29 -3.52
N ARG A 46 -46.40 -51.43 -3.25
CA ARG A 46 -45.73 -52.29 -4.24
C ARG A 46 -46.79 -52.94 -5.13
N TRP A 47 -46.49 -53.16 -6.41
CA TRP A 47 -47.08 -54.26 -7.18
C TRP A 47 -45.97 -55.13 -7.78
N VAL A 48 -46.15 -56.43 -7.56
CA VAL A 48 -45.31 -57.55 -7.97
C VAL A 48 -45.80 -58.08 -9.32
N ALA A 49 -44.85 -58.59 -10.10
CA ALA A 49 -44.97 -59.21 -11.41
C ALA A 49 -45.93 -60.40 -11.52
N LEU A 50 -46.42 -60.70 -12.75
CA LEU A 50 -46.18 -62.01 -13.39
C LEU A 50 -46.45 -62.03 -14.92
N ALA A 51 -45.43 -62.53 -15.62
CA ALA A 51 -45.31 -63.25 -16.90
C ALA A 51 -46.50 -63.48 -17.87
N ALA A 52 -46.21 -63.36 -19.18
CA ALA A 52 -46.20 -64.51 -20.11
C ALA A 52 -45.47 -64.20 -21.45
N THR A 53 -44.87 -65.27 -21.99
CA THR A 53 -43.97 -65.49 -23.13
C THR A 53 -44.45 -65.08 -24.53
N THR A 54 -43.52 -64.66 -25.41
CA THR A 54 -43.46 -65.09 -26.83
C THR A 54 -42.05 -64.97 -27.43
N ALA A 55 -41.80 -65.83 -28.42
CA ALA A 55 -40.52 -66.32 -28.92
C ALA A 55 -39.65 -65.32 -29.71
N LEU A 56 -38.35 -65.65 -29.71
CA LEU A 56 -37.29 -65.08 -30.55
C LEU A 56 -37.60 -65.24 -32.05
N ALA A 57 -37.56 -64.13 -32.78
CA ALA A 57 -37.30 -64.11 -34.21
C ALA A 57 -36.41 -62.89 -34.50
N VAL A 58 -35.22 -63.16 -35.03
CA VAL A 58 -34.20 -62.18 -35.44
C VAL A 58 -34.66 -61.50 -36.75
N PRO A 59 -34.74 -60.16 -36.83
CA PRO A 59 -34.70 -59.47 -38.10
C PRO A 59 -33.30 -58.91 -38.38
N ALA A 60 -32.98 -58.91 -39.67
CA ALA A 60 -31.67 -58.70 -40.25
C ALA A 60 -30.99 -57.38 -39.87
N LEU A 61 -29.67 -57.47 -39.69
CA LEU A 61 -28.73 -56.35 -39.67
C LEU A 61 -28.92 -55.50 -40.94
N SER A 62 -29.44 -54.28 -40.77
CA SER A 62 -29.16 -53.21 -41.72
C SER A 62 -27.73 -52.75 -41.48
N SER A 63 -26.97 -52.68 -42.57
CA SER A 63 -25.57 -52.29 -42.66
C SER A 63 -25.28 -51.01 -41.87
N CYS A 64 -24.42 -51.14 -40.86
CA CYS A 64 -23.61 -50.02 -40.40
C CYS A 64 -22.79 -49.54 -41.59
N THR A 65 -22.96 -48.27 -41.98
CA THR A 65 -21.87 -47.55 -42.63
C THR A 65 -20.66 -47.62 -41.68
N PRO A 66 -19.44 -47.93 -42.18
CA PRO A 66 -18.27 -47.82 -41.33
C PRO A 66 -18.21 -46.38 -40.83
N ASP A 67 -18.25 -46.18 -39.52
CA ASP A 67 -17.73 -44.95 -38.93
C ASP A 67 -16.31 -44.78 -39.49
N ASP A 68 -16.04 -43.66 -40.15
CA ASP A 68 -14.69 -43.31 -40.57
C ASP A 68 -13.75 -43.50 -39.36
N PRO A 69 -12.63 -44.21 -39.51
CA PRO A 69 -11.67 -44.36 -38.42
C PRO A 69 -11.27 -42.95 -37.93
N PRO A 70 -11.08 -42.71 -36.62
CA PRO A 70 -10.56 -41.44 -36.15
C PRO A 70 -9.25 -41.17 -36.90
N GLY A 71 -9.26 -40.13 -37.73
CA GLY A 71 -8.16 -39.85 -38.66
C GLY A 71 -6.82 -39.86 -37.94
N ASP A 72 -5.82 -40.53 -38.53
CA ASP A 72 -4.48 -40.67 -37.95
C ASP A 72 -3.93 -39.29 -37.53
N LEU A 73 -3.46 -39.17 -36.29
CA LEU A 73 -2.79 -37.95 -35.81
C LEU A 73 -1.40 -37.87 -36.46
N ILE A 74 -1.15 -36.82 -37.22
CA ILE A 74 0.15 -36.59 -37.87
C ILE A 74 0.95 -35.60 -37.03
N PHE A 75 2.18 -35.94 -36.64
CA PHE A 75 3.03 -34.97 -35.96
C PHE A 75 3.55 -33.91 -36.95
N ASP A 76 3.11 -32.66 -36.78
CA ASP A 76 3.54 -31.53 -37.60
C ASP A 76 4.78 -30.86 -36.97
N SER A 77 5.95 -31.27 -37.44
CA SER A 77 7.23 -30.71 -36.98
C SER A 77 7.44 -29.25 -37.39
N THR A 78 6.68 -28.74 -38.37
CA THR A 78 6.74 -27.35 -38.84
C THR A 78 5.93 -26.40 -37.97
N ALA A 79 4.93 -26.92 -37.24
CA ALA A 79 4.13 -26.15 -36.31
C ALA A 79 4.93 -25.80 -35.05
N LYS A 80 5.18 -24.50 -34.84
CA LYS A 80 5.92 -23.93 -33.71
C LYS A 80 4.96 -23.17 -32.80
N PRO A 81 4.45 -23.80 -31.71
CA PRO A 81 3.61 -23.10 -30.75
C PRO A 81 4.40 -22.05 -29.98
N VAL A 82 3.78 -20.88 -29.82
CA VAL A 82 4.21 -19.81 -28.92
C VAL A 82 3.02 -19.48 -28.03
N LEU A 83 3.25 -19.39 -26.73
CA LEU A 83 2.21 -19.13 -25.74
C LEU A 83 2.64 -17.98 -24.84
N ASP A 84 1.75 -17.01 -24.65
CA ASP A 84 1.83 -15.97 -23.63
C ASP A 84 0.50 -15.89 -22.86
N TRP A 85 0.47 -15.08 -21.80
CA TRP A 85 -0.70 -14.96 -20.93
C TRP A 85 -0.81 -13.60 -20.26
N SER A 86 -2.01 -13.28 -19.82
CA SER A 86 -2.35 -12.12 -18.98
C SER A 86 -3.50 -12.45 -18.05
N VAL A 87 -3.82 -11.58 -17.10
CA VAL A 87 -4.99 -11.71 -16.22
C VAL A 87 -6.02 -10.62 -16.51
N PRO A 88 -7.32 -10.87 -16.25
CA PRO A 88 -8.31 -9.80 -16.27
C PRO A 88 -7.95 -8.70 -15.27
N ARG A 89 -8.11 -7.46 -15.72
CA ARG A 89 -7.93 -6.25 -14.92
C ARG A 89 -9.08 -6.08 -13.93
N ARG A 90 -8.80 -5.49 -12.77
CA ARG A 90 -9.70 -5.44 -11.61
C ARG A 90 -9.70 -4.11 -10.86
N PHE A 91 -8.79 -3.19 -11.20
CA PHE A 91 -8.77 -1.86 -10.58
C PHE A 91 -10.11 -1.13 -10.78
N GLU A 92 -10.62 -1.06 -12.01
CA GLU A 92 -11.91 -0.41 -12.32
C GLU A 92 -13.10 -1.15 -11.69
N ASP A 93 -13.08 -2.49 -11.68
CA ASP A 93 -14.08 -3.31 -10.98
C ASP A 93 -14.15 -2.95 -9.49
N SER A 94 -13.02 -2.62 -8.87
CA SER A 94 -12.94 -2.26 -7.46
C SER A 94 -13.67 -0.95 -7.16
N TRP A 95 -13.58 0.04 -8.05
CA TRP A 95 -14.37 1.27 -7.93
C TRP A 95 -15.85 1.07 -8.24
N ALA A 96 -16.17 0.19 -9.20
CA ALA A 96 -17.56 -0.17 -9.49
C ALA A 96 -18.22 -0.94 -8.32
N ALA A 97 -17.43 -1.60 -7.48
CA ALA A 97 -17.90 -2.31 -6.29
C ALA A 97 -18.29 -1.39 -5.12
N TYR A 98 -17.90 -0.11 -5.14
CA TYR A 98 -18.19 0.81 -4.05
C TYR A 98 -19.59 1.41 -4.17
N ASN A 99 -20.38 1.31 -3.10
CA ASN A 99 -21.67 1.96 -2.98
C ASN A 99 -21.59 3.15 -2.02
N GLU A 100 -21.71 4.36 -2.58
CA GLU A 100 -21.67 5.60 -1.81
C GLU A 100 -22.80 5.67 -0.77
N THR A 101 -24.03 5.28 -1.12
CA THR A 101 -25.19 5.42 -0.24
C THR A 101 -25.04 4.60 1.04
N SER A 102 -24.58 3.35 0.94
CA SER A 102 -24.36 2.47 2.09
C SER A 102 -22.96 2.60 2.70
N ALA A 103 -22.02 3.27 2.02
CA ALA A 103 -20.60 3.31 2.37
C ALA A 103 -19.91 1.93 2.40
N THR A 104 -20.34 0.99 1.55
CA THR A 104 -19.85 -0.39 1.56
C THR A 104 -19.32 -0.84 0.20
N TYR A 105 -18.43 -1.83 0.22
CA TYR A 105 -17.97 -2.53 -0.99
C TYR A 105 -18.77 -3.82 -1.22
N ASP A 106 -19.00 -4.17 -2.47
CA ASP A 106 -19.44 -5.52 -2.86
C ASP A 106 -18.32 -6.53 -2.55
N GLN A 107 -18.56 -7.38 -1.56
CA GLN A 107 -17.62 -8.41 -1.11
C GLN A 107 -17.28 -9.42 -2.20
N GLY A 108 -18.19 -9.73 -3.14
CA GLY A 108 -17.90 -10.65 -4.24
C GLY A 108 -16.84 -10.11 -5.20
N ILE A 109 -16.69 -8.79 -5.25
CA ILE A 109 -15.62 -8.13 -6.00
C ILE A 109 -14.38 -7.95 -5.12
N VAL A 110 -14.49 -7.42 -3.90
CA VAL A 110 -13.26 -7.16 -3.11
C VAL A 110 -12.70 -8.41 -2.41
N LYS A 111 -13.42 -9.54 -2.40
CA LYS A 111 -12.99 -10.86 -1.91
C LYS A 111 -13.42 -11.97 -2.87
N PRO A 112 -12.85 -12.01 -4.08
CA PRO A 112 -13.24 -13.01 -5.07
C PRO A 112 -12.71 -14.40 -4.67
N ASN A 113 -13.51 -15.43 -4.96
CA ASN A 113 -13.19 -16.83 -4.71
C ASN A 113 -12.77 -17.59 -5.98
N SER A 114 -12.68 -16.90 -7.11
CA SER A 114 -12.34 -17.47 -8.41
C SER A 114 -11.68 -16.44 -9.32
N TRP A 115 -10.83 -16.93 -10.23
CA TRP A 115 -9.95 -16.10 -11.03
C TRP A 115 -10.07 -16.40 -12.53
N GLY A 116 -9.88 -15.38 -13.36
CA GLY A 116 -9.81 -15.52 -14.81
C GLY A 116 -8.36 -15.55 -15.31
N LEU A 117 -8.17 -15.99 -16.54
CA LEU A 117 -6.87 -16.10 -17.20
C LEU A 117 -7.04 -15.91 -18.70
N ASN A 118 -6.22 -15.06 -19.30
CA ASN A 118 -6.17 -14.91 -20.75
C ASN A 118 -4.93 -15.63 -21.28
N LEU A 119 -5.10 -16.46 -22.31
CA LEU A 119 -4.02 -17.16 -23.02
C LEU A 119 -3.95 -16.65 -24.46
N ASP A 120 -2.75 -16.33 -24.92
CA ASP A 120 -2.48 -15.85 -26.28
C ASP A 120 -1.49 -16.79 -26.97
N GLY A 121 -1.98 -17.49 -28.00
CA GLY A 121 -1.21 -18.37 -28.87
C GLY A 121 -0.90 -17.76 -30.24
N CYS A 122 -1.20 -16.48 -30.47
CA CYS A 122 -1.22 -15.88 -31.81
C CYS A 122 0.16 -15.70 -32.45
N ALA A 123 1.23 -15.70 -31.65
CA ALA A 123 2.60 -15.71 -32.16
C ALA A 123 3.05 -17.09 -32.69
N SER A 124 2.18 -18.11 -32.59
CA SER A 124 2.44 -19.44 -33.14
C SER A 124 2.52 -19.43 -34.67
N THR A 125 3.39 -20.26 -35.23
CA THR A 125 3.58 -20.38 -36.69
C THR A 125 3.51 -21.83 -37.15
N ALA A 126 3.17 -22.05 -38.42
CA ALA A 126 3.16 -23.36 -39.07
C ALA A 126 3.22 -23.17 -40.58
N VAL A 127 3.76 -24.15 -41.32
CA VAL A 127 3.71 -24.14 -42.80
C VAL A 127 2.28 -24.40 -43.28
N ARG A 128 1.58 -25.30 -42.58
CA ARG A 128 0.16 -25.59 -42.75
C ARG A 128 -0.70 -24.64 -41.95
N ARG A 129 -1.96 -24.47 -42.35
CA ARG A 129 -2.88 -23.56 -41.66
C ARG A 129 -3.22 -24.13 -40.29
N ILE A 130 -3.06 -23.32 -39.25
CA ILE A 130 -3.55 -23.65 -37.91
C ILE A 130 -5.07 -23.52 -37.91
N GLN A 131 -5.77 -24.61 -37.56
CA GLN A 131 -7.23 -24.69 -37.54
C GLN A 131 -7.80 -24.68 -36.12
N LYS A 132 -7.05 -25.19 -35.14
CA LYS A 132 -7.49 -25.27 -33.74
C LYS A 132 -6.31 -25.13 -32.78
N TYR A 133 -6.60 -24.57 -31.62
CA TYR A 133 -5.71 -24.39 -30.48
C TYR A 133 -6.29 -25.18 -29.31
N THR A 134 -5.47 -26.05 -28.71
CA THR A 134 -5.83 -26.80 -27.52
C THR A 134 -5.01 -26.27 -26.35
N PHE A 135 -5.68 -25.59 -25.42
CA PHE A 135 -5.07 -25.07 -24.20
C PHE A 135 -5.40 -25.98 -23.03
N THR A 136 -4.40 -26.39 -22.25
CA THR A 136 -4.61 -27.12 -21.00
C THR A 136 -4.03 -26.32 -19.86
N VAL A 137 -4.83 -26.04 -18.83
CA VAL A 137 -4.41 -25.34 -17.62
C VAL A 137 -4.53 -26.29 -16.44
N ARG A 138 -3.44 -26.46 -15.70
CA ARG A 138 -3.37 -27.31 -14.51
C ARG A 138 -2.82 -26.53 -13.34
N GLN A 139 -3.46 -26.62 -12.18
CA GLN A 139 -2.93 -26.01 -10.96
C GLN A 139 -1.77 -26.83 -10.40
N THR A 140 -0.67 -26.18 -10.04
CA THR A 140 0.50 -26.88 -9.51
C THR A 140 0.22 -27.40 -8.10
N GLY A 141 0.50 -28.68 -7.85
CA GLY A 141 0.28 -29.31 -6.55
C GLY A 141 -1.18 -29.59 -6.18
N LYS A 142 -2.13 -29.39 -7.10
CA LYS A 142 -3.58 -29.62 -6.89
C LYS A 142 -4.16 -30.44 -8.05
N PRO A 143 -5.29 -31.17 -7.85
CA PRO A 143 -5.90 -31.99 -8.89
C PRO A 143 -6.71 -31.20 -9.93
N TRP A 144 -6.78 -29.87 -9.81
CA TRP A 144 -7.54 -29.05 -10.74
C TRP A 144 -6.84 -28.95 -12.10
N GLN A 145 -7.55 -29.36 -13.15
CA GLN A 145 -7.15 -29.23 -14.54
C GLN A 145 -8.37 -29.00 -15.43
N ARG A 146 -8.19 -28.20 -16.48
CA ARG A 146 -9.16 -27.98 -17.54
C ARG A 146 -8.45 -27.91 -18.89
N THR A 147 -9.12 -28.42 -19.92
CA THR A 147 -8.68 -28.32 -21.32
C THR A 147 -9.74 -27.58 -22.10
N PHE A 148 -9.30 -26.64 -22.93
CA PHE A 148 -10.13 -25.75 -23.73
C PHE A 148 -9.69 -25.87 -25.19
N ASN A 149 -10.66 -26.12 -26.06
CA ASN A 149 -10.46 -26.13 -27.50
C ASN A 149 -10.99 -24.81 -28.07
N SER A 150 -10.21 -24.15 -28.91
CA SER A 150 -10.56 -22.86 -29.52
C SER A 150 -10.11 -22.82 -30.98
N THR A 151 -10.92 -22.22 -31.84
CA THR A 151 -10.50 -21.85 -33.21
C THR A 151 -9.79 -20.50 -33.26
N SER A 152 -9.92 -19.70 -32.19
CA SER A 152 -9.18 -18.46 -31.98
C SER A 152 -7.84 -18.73 -31.29
N CYS A 153 -6.79 -18.04 -31.72
CA CYS A 153 -5.49 -18.06 -31.07
C CYS A 153 -5.48 -17.37 -29.70
N ARG A 154 -6.49 -16.53 -29.39
CA ARG A 154 -6.72 -15.98 -28.04
C ARG A 154 -7.86 -16.70 -27.35
N LEU A 155 -7.65 -17.06 -26.09
CA LEU A 155 -8.65 -17.66 -25.22
C LEU A 155 -8.76 -16.85 -23.92
N GLN A 156 -9.96 -16.34 -23.65
CA GLN A 156 -10.30 -15.76 -22.35
C GLN A 156 -10.98 -16.83 -21.50
N ILE A 157 -10.32 -17.26 -20.44
CA ILE A 157 -10.87 -18.19 -19.46
C ILE A 157 -11.64 -17.36 -18.42
N PRO A 158 -12.95 -17.62 -18.22
CA PRO A 158 -13.77 -16.90 -17.24
C PRO A 158 -13.28 -17.14 -15.80
N LYS A 159 -13.91 -16.50 -14.81
CA LYS A 159 -13.60 -16.65 -13.37
C LYS A 159 -13.90 -18.08 -12.86
N ILE A 160 -13.07 -19.05 -13.22
CA ILE A 160 -13.23 -20.47 -12.89
C ILE A 160 -11.97 -21.11 -12.31
N LEU A 161 -10.84 -20.40 -12.28
CA LEU A 161 -9.64 -20.87 -11.59
C LEU A 161 -9.91 -20.79 -10.07
N PRO A 162 -9.71 -21.87 -9.30
CA PRO A 162 -10.25 -22.00 -7.96
C PRO A 162 -9.47 -21.22 -6.89
N ALA A 163 -8.24 -20.77 -7.17
CA ALA A 163 -7.41 -20.03 -6.22
C ALA A 163 -6.31 -19.22 -6.91
N GLN A 164 -5.75 -18.23 -6.22
CA GLN A 164 -4.49 -17.62 -6.62
C GLN A 164 -3.34 -18.67 -6.52
N GLY A 165 -2.24 -18.45 -7.22
CA GLY A 165 -1.05 -19.30 -7.16
C GLY A 165 -0.52 -19.75 -8.53
N LEU A 166 0.32 -20.78 -8.51
CA LEU A 166 1.02 -21.26 -9.71
C LEU A 166 0.20 -22.29 -10.48
N TYR A 167 0.07 -22.05 -11.78
CA TYR A 167 -0.53 -22.94 -12.77
C TYR A 167 0.48 -23.24 -13.86
N LYS A 168 0.29 -24.37 -14.55
CA LYS A 168 0.99 -24.71 -15.79
C LYS A 168 -0.02 -24.62 -16.93
N ALA A 169 0.22 -23.71 -17.85
CA ALA A 169 -0.54 -23.60 -19.09
C ALA A 169 0.25 -24.30 -20.22
N THR A 170 -0.44 -25.11 -21.00
CA THR A 170 0.12 -25.89 -22.10
C THR A 170 -0.69 -25.59 -23.36
N LEU A 171 0.00 -25.33 -24.47
CA LEU A 171 -0.61 -25.12 -25.79
C LEU A 171 -0.15 -26.18 -26.77
N THR A 172 -1.12 -26.72 -27.50
CA THR A 172 -0.93 -27.62 -28.65
C THR A 172 -1.68 -27.05 -29.86
N LEU A 173 -1.03 -26.99 -31.02
CA LEU A 173 -1.65 -26.54 -32.27
C LEU A 173 -2.16 -27.73 -33.06
N HIS A 174 -3.22 -27.48 -33.81
CA HIS A 174 -3.82 -28.41 -34.75
C HIS A 174 -3.83 -27.80 -36.16
N THR A 175 -3.16 -28.44 -37.11
CA THR A 175 -2.92 -27.96 -38.47
C THR A 175 -3.62 -28.82 -39.52
N ASP A 176 -3.86 -28.23 -40.69
CA ASP A 176 -4.66 -28.83 -41.75
C ASP A 176 -3.93 -29.91 -42.56
N TRP A 177 -4.09 -31.17 -42.19
CA TRP A 177 -3.55 -32.33 -42.91
C TRP A 177 -4.60 -33.11 -43.72
N GLY A 178 -5.63 -32.41 -44.22
CA GLY A 178 -6.70 -33.03 -45.01
C GLY A 178 -7.64 -33.85 -44.12
N ALA A 179 -7.71 -35.17 -44.35
CA ALA A 179 -8.52 -36.09 -43.54
C ALA A 179 -7.90 -36.42 -42.16
N ALA A 180 -6.62 -36.07 -41.96
CA ALA A 180 -5.88 -36.22 -40.71
C ALA A 180 -5.75 -34.88 -39.97
N ASP A 181 -5.65 -34.91 -38.64
CA ASP A 181 -5.37 -33.74 -37.79
C ASP A 181 -3.85 -33.67 -37.52
N GLY A 182 -3.20 -32.61 -37.97
CA GLY A 182 -1.78 -32.38 -37.69
C GLY A 182 -1.59 -31.82 -36.30
N VAL A 183 -0.75 -32.42 -35.46
CA VAL A 183 -0.55 -31.97 -34.08
C VAL A 183 0.89 -31.50 -33.89
N SER A 184 1.05 -30.32 -33.32
CA SER A 184 2.39 -29.80 -32.97
C SER A 184 2.97 -30.48 -31.74
N ALA A 185 4.26 -30.30 -31.49
CA ALA A 185 4.79 -30.42 -30.13
C ALA A 185 4.03 -29.45 -29.20
N SER A 186 3.98 -29.73 -27.90
CA SER A 186 3.33 -28.81 -26.95
C SER A 186 4.35 -27.86 -26.34
N VAL A 187 4.00 -26.59 -26.20
CA VAL A 187 4.74 -25.63 -25.37
C VAL A 187 4.05 -25.49 -24.01
N SER A 188 4.81 -25.31 -22.94
CA SER A 188 4.24 -25.06 -21.62
C SER A 188 4.94 -23.91 -20.92
N MET A 189 4.19 -23.18 -20.11
CA MET A 189 4.74 -22.13 -19.25
C MET A 189 4.07 -22.11 -17.88
N ASN A 190 4.77 -21.53 -16.92
CA ASN A 190 4.21 -21.26 -15.60
C ASN A 190 3.41 -19.95 -15.65
N VAL A 191 2.23 -19.99 -15.05
CA VAL A 191 1.28 -18.87 -14.93
C VAL A 191 1.09 -18.60 -13.44
N GLY A 192 1.45 -17.41 -12.99
CA GLY A 192 1.27 -16.98 -11.60
C GLY A 192 0.00 -16.14 -11.47
N ILE A 193 -1.12 -16.74 -11.06
CA ILE A 193 -2.34 -15.99 -10.83
C ILE A 193 -2.18 -15.23 -9.52
N ARG A 194 -2.07 -13.91 -9.61
CA ARG A 194 -1.94 -13.02 -8.47
C ARG A 194 -2.83 -11.79 -8.62
N ASP A 195 -3.51 -11.47 -7.53
CA ASP A 195 -4.35 -10.29 -7.42
C ASP A 195 -3.99 -9.56 -6.12
N TYR A 196 -3.26 -8.46 -6.26
CA TYR A 196 -2.77 -7.69 -5.14
C TYR A 196 -3.92 -6.93 -4.48
N LEU A 197 -4.03 -7.02 -3.16
CA LEU A 197 -4.94 -6.17 -2.38
C LEU A 197 -4.20 -4.94 -1.88
N ILE A 198 -4.49 -3.78 -2.45
CA ILE A 198 -3.98 -2.48 -1.99
C ILE A 198 -5.13 -1.74 -1.32
N VAL A 199 -4.92 -1.37 -0.05
CA VAL A 199 -5.90 -0.63 0.75
C VAL A 199 -5.35 0.76 1.05
N SER A 200 -6.14 1.81 0.85
CA SER A 200 -5.81 3.18 1.21
C SER A 200 -6.69 3.67 2.37
N MET A 201 -6.03 4.16 3.42
CA MET A 201 -6.62 4.81 4.58
C MET A 201 -5.96 6.16 4.79
N GLY A 202 -6.63 7.04 5.51
CA GLY A 202 -6.07 8.34 5.85
C GLY A 202 -7.03 9.49 5.66
N ASP A 203 -6.45 10.66 5.53
CA ASP A 203 -7.11 11.94 5.44
C ASP A 203 -7.33 12.42 4.00
N SER A 204 -7.45 13.73 3.85
CA SER A 204 -7.74 14.44 2.61
C SER A 204 -6.70 14.15 1.52
N LEU A 205 -5.41 14.07 1.86
CA LEU A 205 -4.32 13.77 0.93
C LEU A 205 -4.45 12.36 0.32
N ALA A 206 -4.87 11.38 1.12
CA ALA A 206 -5.15 10.03 0.64
C ALA A 206 -6.50 9.94 -0.11
N SER A 207 -7.49 10.72 0.29
CA SER A 207 -8.84 10.70 -0.29
C SER A 207 -8.91 11.30 -1.71
N GLY A 208 -8.12 12.35 -1.98
CA GLY A 208 -8.15 13.08 -3.25
C GLY A 208 -8.92 14.41 -3.21
N GLU A 209 -9.02 15.03 -2.02
CA GLU A 209 -9.56 16.37 -1.79
C GLU A 209 -9.04 17.39 -2.83
N GLY A 210 -9.91 18.26 -3.34
CA GLY A 210 -9.57 19.21 -4.41
C GLY A 210 -9.49 18.61 -5.82
N THR A 211 -9.49 17.29 -5.97
CA THR A 211 -9.39 16.61 -7.28
C THR A 211 -10.57 15.64 -7.52
N PRO A 212 -11.80 16.13 -7.70
CA PRO A 212 -12.96 15.29 -8.02
C PRO A 212 -12.79 14.49 -9.33
N ASP A 213 -13.46 13.33 -9.41
CA ASP A 213 -13.48 12.47 -10.61
C ASP A 213 -13.99 13.24 -11.82
N VAL A 214 -15.02 14.06 -11.62
CA VAL A 214 -15.45 15.08 -12.59
C VAL A 214 -15.52 16.42 -11.88
N PRO A 215 -14.65 17.39 -12.20
CA PRO A 215 -14.73 18.76 -11.68
C PRO A 215 -16.12 19.31 -11.86
N GLY A 216 -16.69 19.94 -10.83
CA GLY A 216 -17.94 20.68 -10.92
C GLY A 216 -17.79 21.99 -11.68
N SER A 217 -18.84 22.80 -11.64
CA SER A 217 -18.83 24.17 -12.12
C SER A 217 -19.65 25.01 -11.16
N TYR A 218 -18.96 25.96 -10.54
CA TYR A 218 -19.54 26.86 -9.55
C TYR A 218 -19.13 28.29 -9.88
N SER A 219 -19.96 29.24 -9.47
CA SER A 219 -19.61 30.66 -9.47
C SER A 219 -19.68 31.19 -8.05
N PHE A 220 -18.67 31.95 -7.66
CA PHE A 220 -18.63 32.65 -6.38
C PHE A 220 -18.46 34.15 -6.67
N ASP A 221 -19.00 34.97 -5.77
CA ASP A 221 -18.80 36.42 -5.79
C ASP A 221 -17.56 36.74 -4.93
N PRO A 222 -16.47 37.28 -5.51
CA PRO A 222 -15.29 37.65 -4.76
C PRO A 222 -15.50 38.88 -3.85
N ASP A 223 -16.56 39.68 -4.09
CA ASP A 223 -16.84 40.93 -3.36
C ASP A 223 -17.72 40.72 -2.11
N PHE A 224 -18.23 39.50 -1.88
CA PHE A 224 -19.04 39.15 -0.71
C PHE A 224 -18.19 38.54 0.41
N ALA A 225 -18.45 38.99 1.65
CA ALA A 225 -17.74 38.66 2.89
C ALA A 225 -17.22 37.20 2.98
N TRP A 226 -16.01 37.05 3.53
CA TRP A 226 -15.33 35.77 3.73
C TRP A 226 -15.76 35.06 5.04
N PRO A 227 -15.92 33.72 5.07
CA PRO A 227 -15.85 32.76 3.96
C PRO A 227 -16.95 33.03 2.92
N PRO A 228 -16.73 32.74 1.62
CA PRO A 228 -17.62 33.19 0.55
C PRO A 228 -19.02 32.68 0.84
N ALA A 229 -19.88 33.59 1.29
CA ALA A 229 -21.20 33.24 1.83
C ALA A 229 -22.14 32.67 0.74
N HIS A 230 -21.77 32.82 -0.54
CA HIS A 230 -22.58 32.44 -1.68
C HIS A 230 -21.74 31.78 -2.79
N VAL A 231 -21.69 30.45 -2.80
CA VAL A 231 -21.26 29.65 -3.95
C VAL A 231 -22.49 29.15 -4.70
N VAL A 232 -22.65 29.57 -5.96
CA VAL A 232 -23.76 29.15 -6.83
C VAL A 232 -23.36 27.93 -7.65
N THR A 233 -24.07 26.82 -7.42
CA THR A 233 -23.86 25.57 -8.14
C THR A 233 -24.47 25.61 -9.54
N LYS A 234 -23.63 25.52 -10.58
CA LYS A 234 -24.08 25.29 -11.97
C LYS A 234 -24.10 23.79 -12.29
N ARG A 235 -23.07 23.08 -11.84
CA ARG A 235 -22.95 21.62 -11.93
C ARG A 235 -22.16 21.12 -10.73
N ALA A 236 -22.69 20.16 -9.98
CA ALA A 236 -21.98 19.58 -8.86
C ALA A 236 -20.74 18.79 -9.34
N ALA A 237 -19.69 18.80 -8.50
CA ALA A 237 -18.57 17.88 -8.65
C ALA A 237 -19.01 16.42 -8.45
N VAL A 238 -18.37 15.49 -9.15
CA VAL A 238 -18.60 14.05 -9.01
C VAL A 238 -17.42 13.42 -8.30
N TRP A 239 -17.74 12.61 -7.29
CA TRP A 239 -16.82 11.87 -6.44
C TRP A 239 -17.16 10.38 -6.46
N LYS A 240 -16.22 9.51 -6.10
CA LYS A 240 -16.52 8.13 -5.72
C LYS A 240 -17.26 8.06 -4.40
N ASP A 241 -16.93 8.96 -3.47
CA ASP A 241 -17.70 9.21 -2.25
C ASP A 241 -17.64 10.69 -1.90
N ARG A 242 -18.78 11.38 -2.04
CA ARG A 242 -18.88 12.81 -1.78
C ARG A 242 -18.68 13.16 -0.30
N ARG A 243 -19.02 12.27 0.64
CA ARG A 243 -18.90 12.59 2.08
C ARG A 243 -17.46 12.68 2.55
N CYS A 244 -16.59 11.98 1.85
CA CYS A 244 -15.18 11.82 2.18
C CYS A 244 -14.26 12.50 1.17
N HIS A 245 -14.82 13.21 0.19
CA HIS A 245 -14.13 13.72 -0.99
C HIS A 245 -13.17 12.67 -1.61
N ARG A 246 -13.67 11.43 -1.68
CA ARG A 246 -12.91 10.29 -2.19
C ARG A 246 -12.97 10.26 -3.70
N SER A 247 -11.80 10.26 -4.34
CA SER A 247 -11.63 10.34 -5.79
C SER A 247 -10.80 9.17 -6.32
N ALA A 248 -11.16 8.63 -7.49
CA ALA A 248 -10.30 7.67 -8.18
C ALA A 248 -9.01 8.33 -8.73
N LYS A 249 -8.93 9.66 -8.70
CA LYS A 249 -7.74 10.42 -9.08
C LYS A 249 -6.78 10.67 -7.92
N SER A 250 -7.07 10.18 -6.71
CA SER A 250 -6.14 10.33 -5.58
C SER A 250 -4.82 9.59 -5.85
N GLY A 251 -3.73 10.07 -5.24
CA GLY A 251 -2.39 9.48 -5.39
C GLY A 251 -2.36 7.96 -5.13
N PRO A 252 -2.91 7.47 -3.99
CA PRO A 252 -3.01 6.04 -3.71
C PRO A 252 -3.80 5.26 -4.77
N SER A 253 -4.91 5.82 -5.28
CA SER A 253 -5.73 5.17 -6.29
C SER A 253 -5.00 5.07 -7.63
N GLN A 254 -4.38 6.17 -8.07
CA GLN A 254 -3.59 6.22 -9.30
C GLN A 254 -2.35 5.32 -9.20
N ALA A 255 -1.73 5.18 -8.02
CA ALA A 255 -0.62 4.24 -7.80
C ALA A 255 -1.08 2.78 -7.96
N ALA A 256 -2.22 2.41 -7.37
CA ALA A 256 -2.79 1.07 -7.52
C ALA A 256 -3.12 0.74 -8.98
N LYS A 257 -3.67 1.72 -9.72
CA LYS A 257 -3.86 1.61 -11.16
C LYS A 257 -2.53 1.42 -11.89
N ALA A 258 -1.51 2.23 -11.58
CA ALA A 258 -0.20 2.14 -12.22
C ALA A 258 0.44 0.75 -12.03
N PHE A 259 0.29 0.12 -10.85
CA PHE A 259 0.76 -1.25 -10.63
C PHE A 259 0.09 -2.27 -11.55
N GLU A 260 -1.22 -2.13 -11.81
CA GLU A 260 -1.93 -3.00 -12.74
C GLU A 260 -1.57 -2.71 -14.20
N ASP A 261 -1.40 -1.44 -14.58
CA ASP A 261 -1.00 -1.03 -15.93
C ASP A 261 0.42 -1.48 -16.29
N ALA A 262 1.32 -1.60 -15.31
CA ALA A 262 2.73 -1.89 -15.51
C ALA A 262 3.02 -3.34 -15.95
N ASP A 263 2.14 -4.29 -15.59
CA ASP A 263 2.31 -5.70 -15.91
C ASP A 263 0.96 -6.37 -16.25
N PRO A 264 0.74 -6.83 -17.50
CA PRO A 264 -0.50 -7.51 -17.89
C PRO A 264 -0.71 -8.85 -17.17
N LYS A 265 0.30 -9.36 -16.45
CA LYS A 265 0.25 -10.58 -15.64
C LYS A 265 -0.11 -10.30 -14.18
N THR A 266 -0.34 -9.04 -13.85
CA THR A 266 -0.75 -8.56 -12.54
C THR A 266 -2.19 -8.05 -12.57
N SER A 267 -2.95 -8.35 -11.51
CA SER A 267 -4.26 -7.74 -11.24
C SER A 267 -4.25 -7.05 -9.88
N VAL A 268 -5.02 -5.97 -9.74
CA VAL A 268 -5.07 -5.19 -8.49
C VAL A 268 -6.52 -5.01 -8.05
N THR A 269 -6.81 -5.40 -6.81
CA THR A 269 -7.99 -4.94 -6.08
C THR A 269 -7.60 -3.71 -5.26
N PHE A 270 -8.27 -2.59 -5.50
CA PHE A 270 -8.04 -1.36 -4.75
C PHE A 270 -9.24 -1.02 -3.86
N VAL A 271 -9.00 -0.87 -2.55
CA VAL A 271 -10.02 -0.44 -1.60
C VAL A 271 -9.56 0.87 -0.96
N SER A 272 -10.43 1.86 -0.88
CA SER A 272 -10.12 3.10 -0.17
C SER A 272 -11.21 3.42 0.83
N VAL A 273 -10.80 3.62 2.08
CA VAL A 273 -11.62 4.12 3.17
C VAL A 273 -11.12 5.48 3.68
N ALA A 274 -10.13 6.06 3.01
CA ALA A 274 -9.64 7.40 3.29
C ALA A 274 -10.79 8.41 3.23
N CYS A 275 -10.71 9.42 4.08
CA CYS A 275 -11.77 10.41 4.25
C CYS A 275 -11.18 11.76 4.59
N SER A 276 -11.54 12.79 3.83
CA SER A 276 -11.14 14.16 4.12
C SER A 276 -11.50 14.58 5.55
N GLY A 277 -10.60 15.34 6.18
CA GLY A 277 -10.72 15.77 7.58
C GLY A 277 -10.37 14.73 8.65
N ALA A 278 -10.04 13.48 8.29
CA ALA A 278 -9.74 12.46 9.28
C ALA A 278 -8.46 12.77 10.10
N THR A 279 -8.55 12.65 11.41
CA THR A 279 -7.41 12.63 12.34
C THR A 279 -6.91 11.19 12.55
N VAL A 280 -5.72 11.01 13.12
CA VAL A 280 -5.23 9.66 13.52
C VAL A 280 -6.22 8.94 14.43
N ALA A 281 -6.95 9.67 15.27
CA ALA A 281 -7.93 9.10 16.19
C ALA A 281 -9.21 8.60 15.50
N ASP A 282 -9.53 9.10 14.29
CA ASP A 282 -10.69 8.67 13.48
C ASP A 282 -10.39 7.40 12.67
N LEU A 283 -9.11 7.05 12.53
CA LEU A 283 -8.71 5.78 11.93
C LEU A 283 -8.91 4.61 12.90
N ILE A 284 -8.82 4.85 14.21
CA ILE A 284 -8.86 3.82 15.25
C ILE A 284 -10.32 3.45 15.57
N PRO A 285 -10.70 2.16 15.60
CA PRO A 285 -12.06 1.76 15.96
C PRO A 285 -12.35 2.03 17.43
N ARG A 286 -13.55 2.54 17.74
CA ARG A 286 -14.02 2.75 19.11
C ARG A 286 -15.25 1.90 19.41
N PRO A 287 -15.32 1.20 20.56
CA PRO A 287 -16.40 0.26 20.86
C PRO A 287 -17.82 0.87 20.86
N ASP A 288 -17.94 2.15 21.22
CA ASP A 288 -19.22 2.82 21.42
C ASP A 288 -19.66 3.70 20.23
N GLU A 289 -18.86 3.75 19.16
CA GLU A 289 -19.15 4.58 17.99
C GLU A 289 -19.94 3.82 16.93
N LYS A 290 -21.04 4.43 16.46
CA LYS A 290 -21.88 3.88 15.39
C LYS A 290 -21.19 3.90 14.02
N VAL A 291 -20.23 4.80 13.83
CA VAL A 291 -19.41 4.89 12.64
C VAL A 291 -18.10 4.19 12.95
N LEU A 292 -17.76 3.16 12.18
CA LEU A 292 -16.50 2.47 12.35
C LEU A 292 -15.36 3.41 11.95
N GLY A 293 -14.35 3.54 12.81
CA GLY A 293 -13.07 4.10 12.41
C GLY A 293 -12.49 3.32 11.22
N GLN A 294 -11.62 3.95 10.42
CA GLN A 294 -11.19 3.39 9.13
C GLN A 294 -10.58 1.99 9.23
N VAL A 295 -9.78 1.70 10.27
CA VAL A 295 -9.25 0.35 10.53
C VAL A 295 -10.38 -0.66 10.72
N GLY A 296 -11.46 -0.27 11.39
CA GLY A 296 -12.65 -1.10 11.62
C GLY A 296 -13.45 -1.32 10.35
N ALA A 297 -13.55 -0.29 9.50
CA ALA A 297 -14.15 -0.43 8.16
C ALA A 297 -13.36 -1.44 7.31
N VAL A 298 -12.03 -1.38 7.30
CA VAL A 298 -11.19 -2.37 6.61
C VAL A 298 -11.31 -3.74 7.27
N ALA A 299 -11.37 -3.82 8.61
CA ALA A 299 -11.48 -5.09 9.33
C ALA A 299 -12.83 -5.78 9.08
N SER A 300 -13.90 -5.02 8.84
CA SER A 300 -15.19 -5.58 8.40
C SER A 300 -15.10 -6.29 7.05
N LEU A 301 -14.15 -5.87 6.20
CA LEU A 301 -13.89 -6.47 4.89
C LEU A 301 -12.83 -7.56 4.95
N PHE A 302 -11.75 -7.40 5.72
CA PHE A 302 -10.56 -8.28 5.61
C PHE A 302 -10.00 -8.75 6.96
N GLY A 303 -10.61 -8.37 8.07
CA GLY A 303 -10.17 -8.77 9.41
C GLY A 303 -10.54 -10.23 9.73
N PRO A 304 -10.05 -10.78 10.86
CA PRO A 304 -10.27 -12.18 11.24
C PRO A 304 -11.74 -12.57 11.39
N ASN A 305 -12.61 -11.60 11.68
CA ASN A 305 -14.05 -11.79 11.86
C ASN A 305 -14.87 -11.46 10.61
N SER A 306 -14.22 -11.16 9.48
CA SER A 306 -14.92 -10.85 8.23
C SER A 306 -15.39 -12.14 7.53
N ASP A 307 -16.50 -12.05 6.80
CA ASP A 307 -17.07 -13.20 6.08
C ASP A 307 -16.16 -13.66 4.92
N GLY A 308 -16.13 -14.97 4.65
CA GLY A 308 -15.37 -15.58 3.56
C GLY A 308 -13.93 -15.97 3.92
N ASP A 309 -13.17 -16.43 2.92
CA ASP A 309 -11.78 -16.86 3.13
C ASP A 309 -10.87 -15.67 3.50
N PRO A 310 -9.88 -15.88 4.39
CA PRO A 310 -8.90 -14.86 4.72
C PRO A 310 -8.20 -14.34 3.46
N ARG A 311 -8.15 -13.02 3.33
CA ARG A 311 -7.49 -12.33 2.22
C ARG A 311 -6.46 -11.35 2.79
N PRO A 312 -5.16 -11.66 2.68
CA PRO A 312 -4.12 -10.75 3.13
C PRO A 312 -4.16 -9.42 2.38
N ILE A 313 -3.90 -8.32 3.10
CA ILE A 313 -3.69 -7.01 2.51
C ILE A 313 -2.21 -6.93 2.12
N ASP A 314 -1.92 -6.85 0.83
CA ASP A 314 -0.54 -6.79 0.35
C ASP A 314 0.11 -5.44 0.67
N SER A 315 -0.65 -4.35 0.63
CA SER A 315 -0.15 -3.01 0.97
C SER A 315 -1.26 -2.16 1.59
N LEU A 316 -0.98 -1.61 2.77
CA LEU A 316 -1.85 -0.65 3.45
C LEU A 316 -1.21 0.74 3.35
N LEU A 317 -1.75 1.60 2.48
CA LEU A 317 -1.29 2.97 2.26
C LEU A 317 -1.98 3.90 3.24
N LEU A 318 -1.21 4.74 3.92
CA LEU A 318 -1.65 5.57 5.04
C LEU A 318 -1.14 7.01 4.90
N SER A 319 -2.05 7.99 4.98
CA SER A 319 -1.71 9.41 5.17
C SER A 319 -2.55 9.94 6.34
N ALA A 320 -1.94 10.30 7.45
CA ALA A 320 -2.67 10.90 8.57
C ALA A 320 -1.76 11.82 9.39
N GLY A 321 -2.36 12.71 10.18
CA GLY A 321 -1.65 13.51 11.19
C GLY A 321 -1.73 15.02 10.98
N ILE A 322 -1.98 15.51 9.77
CA ILE A 322 -2.06 16.97 9.54
C ILE A 322 -3.32 17.58 10.17
N ASN A 323 -4.45 16.85 10.14
CA ASN A 323 -5.68 17.29 10.79
C ASN A 323 -5.60 17.25 12.33
N ASP A 324 -4.71 16.43 12.91
CA ASP A 324 -4.44 16.47 14.34
C ASP A 324 -3.78 17.79 14.78
N LEU A 325 -3.23 18.56 13.83
CA LEU A 325 -2.66 19.88 14.03
C LEU A 325 -3.63 21.02 13.71
N ASP A 326 -4.86 20.71 13.30
CA ASP A 326 -5.88 21.70 12.88
C ASP A 326 -5.36 22.63 11.75
N PHE A 327 -4.61 22.05 10.81
CA PHE A 327 -3.86 22.82 9.80
C PHE A 327 -4.77 23.56 8.81
N SER A 328 -5.96 23.01 8.49
CA SER A 328 -6.94 23.72 7.65
C SER A 328 -7.39 25.03 8.31
N SER A 329 -7.63 25.03 9.62
CA SER A 329 -7.95 26.23 10.37
C SER A 329 -6.75 27.19 10.48
N ILE A 330 -5.51 26.70 10.45
CA ILE A 330 -4.31 27.55 10.35
C ILE A 330 -4.32 28.31 9.02
N ILE A 331 -4.46 27.61 7.90
CA ILE A 331 -4.55 28.22 6.56
C ILE A 331 -5.70 29.23 6.55
N GLY A 332 -6.87 28.84 7.04
CA GLY A 332 -8.03 29.72 7.13
C GLY A 332 -7.80 30.95 8.01
N ARG A 333 -7.07 30.85 9.13
CA ARG A 333 -6.77 32.01 9.98
C ARG A 333 -5.75 32.95 9.36
N CYS A 334 -4.68 32.41 8.77
CA CYS A 334 -3.61 33.21 8.18
C CYS A 334 -4.06 33.87 6.88
N ALA A 335 -4.84 33.19 6.04
CA ALA A 335 -5.41 33.76 4.82
C ALA A 335 -6.19 35.08 5.00
N PHE A 336 -6.70 35.37 6.21
CA PHE A 336 -7.43 36.60 6.53
C PHE A 336 -6.79 37.38 7.69
N ASN A 337 -5.54 37.07 8.01
CA ASN A 337 -4.82 37.82 9.01
C ASN A 337 -4.42 39.19 8.45
N ASN A 338 -4.25 40.17 9.34
CA ASN A 338 -3.68 41.46 8.97
C ASN A 338 -2.16 41.40 9.13
N ASN A 339 -1.49 41.29 7.99
CA ASN A 339 -0.06 41.04 7.90
C ASN A 339 0.77 42.33 8.07
N LEU A 340 0.10 43.46 8.34
CA LEU A 340 0.74 44.72 8.72
C LEU A 340 1.06 44.79 10.22
N SER A 341 0.66 43.79 11.00
CA SER A 341 0.92 43.72 12.45
C SER A 341 2.26 43.03 12.75
N ARG A 342 2.88 43.36 13.90
CA ARG A 342 4.13 42.71 14.35
C ARG A 342 3.96 41.26 14.83
N ASP A 343 2.76 40.72 14.74
CA ASP A 343 2.33 39.45 15.35
C ASP A 343 1.79 38.45 14.31
N SER A 344 2.19 38.55 13.03
CA SER A 344 1.62 37.75 11.94
C SER A 344 1.70 36.23 12.21
N GLU A 345 2.81 35.74 12.78
CA GLU A 345 3.00 34.34 13.22
C GLU A 345 1.93 33.81 14.18
N LYS A 346 1.21 34.68 14.91
CA LYS A 346 0.17 34.25 15.85
C LYS A 346 -1.00 33.57 15.15
N CYS A 347 -1.26 33.82 13.86
CA CYS A 347 -2.33 33.11 13.14
C CYS A 347 -2.08 31.58 13.09
N VAL A 348 -0.81 31.18 13.02
CA VAL A 348 -0.35 29.79 13.02
C VAL A 348 -0.48 29.18 14.42
N THR A 349 0.12 29.84 15.42
CA THR A 349 0.27 29.26 16.76
C THR A 349 -0.97 29.36 17.66
N LYS A 350 -1.87 30.31 17.41
CA LYS A 350 -3.07 30.57 18.25
C LYS A 350 -4.01 29.38 18.42
N GLY A 351 -3.96 28.40 17.51
CA GLY A 351 -4.75 27.17 17.58
C GLY A 351 -4.20 26.07 18.50
N GLY A 352 -3.05 26.26 19.14
CA GLY A 352 -2.44 25.25 20.02
C GLY A 352 -1.67 24.16 19.26
N ILE A 353 -1.15 24.48 18.06
CA ILE A 353 -0.35 23.53 17.26
C ILE A 353 0.92 23.08 17.98
N ALA A 354 1.51 23.95 18.81
CA ALA A 354 2.70 23.65 19.62
C ALA A 354 2.46 22.50 20.62
N GLU A 355 1.26 22.41 21.20
CA GLU A 355 0.87 21.29 22.05
C GLU A 355 0.47 20.08 21.21
N ALA A 356 -0.31 20.30 20.14
CA ALA A 356 -0.86 19.25 19.30
C ALA A 356 0.23 18.36 18.67
N ILE A 357 1.30 18.97 18.14
CA ILE A 357 2.42 18.26 17.49
C ILE A 357 3.07 17.22 18.40
N ASN A 358 3.19 17.53 19.69
CA ASN A 358 3.81 16.67 20.69
C ASN A 358 2.95 15.43 21.04
N THR A 359 1.67 15.40 20.62
CA THR A 359 0.77 14.27 20.89
C THR A 359 0.84 13.16 19.84
N LEU A 360 1.35 13.47 18.64
CA LEU A 360 1.34 12.57 17.49
C LEU A 360 2.07 11.24 17.71
N PRO A 361 3.26 11.17 18.36
CA PRO A 361 3.95 9.90 18.56
C PRO A 361 3.10 8.83 19.24
N VAL A 362 2.36 9.22 20.30
CA VAL A 362 1.47 8.29 21.02
C VAL A 362 0.27 7.89 20.16
N LYS A 363 -0.27 8.82 19.36
CA LYS A 363 -1.37 8.53 18.44
C LYS A 363 -0.96 7.50 17.37
N TYR A 364 0.22 7.65 16.77
CA TYR A 364 0.74 6.68 15.80
C TYR A 364 0.99 5.30 16.42
N LEU A 365 1.51 5.24 17.65
CA LEU A 365 1.66 3.98 18.37
C LEU A 365 0.31 3.28 18.57
N ASN A 366 -0.72 4.02 19.00
CA ASN A 366 -2.07 3.48 19.19
C ASN A 366 -2.67 2.98 17.87
N LEU A 367 -2.46 3.72 16.77
CA LEU A 367 -2.88 3.30 15.44
C LEU A 367 -2.18 2.01 15.01
N ALA A 368 -0.88 1.88 15.22
CA ALA A 368 -0.12 0.67 14.91
C ALA A 368 -0.62 -0.55 15.69
N VAL A 369 -0.95 -0.38 16.98
CA VAL A 369 -1.56 -1.43 17.80
C VAL A 369 -2.93 -1.82 17.25
N ALA A 370 -3.77 -0.85 16.87
CA ALA A 370 -5.08 -1.10 16.30
C ALA A 370 -4.99 -1.87 14.97
N ILE A 371 -4.09 -1.45 14.06
CA ILE A 371 -3.86 -2.14 12.78
C ILE A 371 -3.38 -3.58 13.04
N LYS A 372 -2.39 -3.78 13.91
CA LYS A 372 -1.87 -5.14 14.21
C LYS A 372 -2.94 -6.05 14.81
N ARG A 373 -3.84 -5.50 15.63
CA ARG A 373 -4.92 -6.26 16.29
C ARG A 373 -6.04 -6.61 15.31
N GLU A 374 -6.52 -5.65 14.54
CA GLU A 374 -7.72 -5.79 13.71
C GLU A 374 -7.41 -6.31 12.29
N LEU A 375 -6.19 -6.06 11.81
CA LEU A 375 -5.72 -6.42 10.46
C LEU A 375 -4.39 -7.21 10.55
N PRO A 376 -4.34 -8.35 11.26
CA PRO A 376 -3.11 -9.11 11.46
C PRO A 376 -2.51 -9.68 10.15
N ASP A 377 -3.33 -9.80 9.10
CA ASP A 377 -2.91 -10.25 7.76
C ASP A 377 -2.50 -9.10 6.83
N ALA A 378 -2.44 -7.85 7.32
CA ALA A 378 -1.80 -6.76 6.59
C ALA A 378 -0.28 -6.98 6.58
N ARG A 379 0.28 -7.11 5.37
CA ARG A 379 1.68 -7.52 5.22
C ARG A 379 2.66 -6.38 5.40
N GLU A 380 2.34 -5.21 4.88
CA GLU A 380 3.16 -4.00 4.90
C GLU A 380 2.26 -2.76 5.06
N VAL A 381 2.66 -1.84 5.94
CA VAL A 381 2.02 -0.53 6.13
C VAL A 381 2.95 0.54 5.57
N TYR A 382 2.45 1.43 4.73
CA TYR A 382 3.20 2.51 4.11
C TYR A 382 2.62 3.84 4.56
N ILE A 383 3.40 4.65 5.28
CA ILE A 383 2.99 5.99 5.71
C ILE A 383 3.86 7.05 5.02
N ASN A 384 3.22 8.01 4.37
CA ASN A 384 3.90 9.10 3.66
C ASN A 384 4.08 10.37 4.50
N ASP A 385 5.09 11.16 4.16
CA ASP A 385 5.21 12.57 4.54
C ASP A 385 4.17 13.46 3.84
N TYR A 386 4.06 14.72 4.27
CA TYR A 386 3.29 15.76 3.59
C TYR A 386 4.23 16.72 2.84
N PRO A 387 3.75 17.40 1.78
CA PRO A 387 4.45 18.57 1.27
C PRO A 387 4.62 19.63 2.37
N GLY A 388 5.85 20.04 2.68
CA GLY A 388 6.14 21.00 3.76
C GLY A 388 6.00 22.47 3.33
N GLU A 389 6.63 22.84 2.22
CA GLU A 389 6.73 24.21 1.71
C GLU A 389 5.62 24.54 0.70
N VAL A 390 4.36 24.30 1.10
CA VAL A 390 3.21 24.50 0.20
C VAL A 390 3.12 25.97 -0.25
N PHE A 391 3.33 26.92 0.66
CA PHE A 391 3.23 28.36 0.38
C PHE A 391 4.61 29.03 0.30
N GLU A 392 5.61 28.37 -0.30
CA GLU A 392 6.96 28.94 -0.48
C GLU A 392 6.89 30.37 -1.05
N GLY A 393 7.39 31.36 -0.30
CA GLY A 393 7.36 32.77 -0.68
C GLY A 393 6.01 33.49 -0.46
N GLY A 394 5.07 32.85 0.25
CA GLY A 394 3.75 33.38 0.58
C GLY A 394 2.61 32.84 -0.29
N GLY A 395 1.39 33.31 0.01
CA GLY A 395 0.21 33.04 -0.79
C GLY A 395 0.14 33.91 -2.05
N CYS A 396 -0.68 33.50 -3.01
CA CYS A 396 -0.98 34.25 -4.23
C CYS A 396 -2.46 34.09 -4.60
N GLY A 397 -2.92 34.88 -5.58
CA GLY A 397 -4.35 35.01 -5.85
C GLY A 397 -5.06 35.58 -4.63
N LEU A 398 -6.24 35.03 -4.31
CA LEU A 398 -7.00 35.42 -3.13
C LEU A 398 -6.29 35.16 -1.79
N LEU A 399 -5.21 34.37 -1.77
CA LEU A 399 -4.41 34.12 -0.56
C LEU A 399 -3.17 35.03 -0.47
N GLY A 400 -2.95 35.94 -1.42
CA GLY A 400 -1.78 36.82 -1.45
C GLY A 400 -2.13 38.29 -1.63
N GLU A 401 -3.34 38.71 -1.22
CA GLU A 401 -3.78 40.10 -1.36
C GLU A 401 -2.91 41.05 -0.50
N PRO A 402 -2.57 42.26 -0.99
CA PRO A 402 -1.73 43.18 -0.22
C PRO A 402 -2.36 43.57 1.13
N GLY A 403 -1.65 43.28 2.23
CA GLY A 403 -2.08 43.61 3.60
C GLY A 403 -3.03 42.60 4.25
N ILE A 404 -3.51 41.59 3.51
CA ILE A 404 -4.33 40.47 4.00
C ILE A 404 -4.00 39.22 3.16
N GLY A 405 -3.54 38.14 3.78
CA GLY A 405 -3.18 36.92 3.04
C GLY A 405 -2.19 36.09 3.82
N ILE A 406 -1.53 35.13 3.18
CA ILE A 406 -0.41 34.40 3.77
C ILE A 406 0.88 35.10 3.35
N ASP A 407 1.64 35.64 4.30
CA ASP A 407 2.97 36.22 4.01
C ASP A 407 4.12 35.23 4.20
N GLU A 408 5.35 35.66 3.85
CA GLU A 408 6.59 34.88 3.99
C GLU A 408 6.90 34.48 5.46
N VAL A 409 6.43 35.25 6.45
CA VAL A 409 6.65 34.94 7.87
C VAL A 409 5.69 33.83 8.31
N GLU A 410 4.42 33.94 7.93
CA GLU A 410 3.38 32.98 8.25
C GLU A 410 3.63 31.64 7.57
N GLU A 411 4.02 31.63 6.29
CA GLU A 411 4.37 30.39 5.59
C GLU A 411 5.61 29.71 6.20
N SER A 412 6.64 30.49 6.56
CA SER A 412 7.84 29.96 7.21
C SER A 412 7.51 29.29 8.55
N GLU A 413 6.62 29.89 9.33
CA GLU A 413 6.14 29.31 10.60
C GLU A 413 5.28 28.05 10.35
N MET A 414 4.43 28.04 9.31
CA MET A 414 3.71 26.82 8.89
C MET A 414 4.69 25.70 8.50
N ASN A 415 5.75 26.02 7.75
CA ASN A 415 6.77 25.07 7.31
C ASN A 415 7.52 24.47 8.52
N VAL A 416 7.80 25.25 9.57
CA VAL A 416 8.40 24.73 10.81
C VAL A 416 7.58 23.59 11.41
N TYR A 417 6.25 23.71 11.45
CA TYR A 417 5.39 22.66 11.96
C TYR A 417 5.17 21.51 10.97
N GLY A 418 5.10 21.80 9.67
CA GLY A 418 5.08 20.78 8.61
C GLY A 418 6.30 19.85 8.69
N ASN A 419 7.49 20.43 8.83
CA ASN A 419 8.74 19.68 9.00
C ASN A 419 8.78 18.90 10.32
N GLN A 420 8.19 19.41 11.39
CA GLN A 420 8.04 18.64 12.64
C GLN A 420 7.10 17.45 12.48
N LEU A 421 5.99 17.61 11.76
CA LEU A 421 5.05 16.54 11.45
C LEU A 421 5.74 15.42 10.68
N ASN A 422 6.43 15.76 9.59
CA ASN A 422 7.16 14.79 8.76
C ASN A 422 8.25 14.06 9.56
N ARG A 423 9.00 14.76 10.41
CA ARG A 423 9.95 14.12 11.34
C ARG A 423 9.27 13.15 12.30
N HIS A 424 8.08 13.47 12.83
CA HIS A 424 7.36 12.53 13.70
C HIS A 424 6.88 11.29 12.93
N ILE A 425 6.40 11.45 11.70
CA ILE A 425 6.02 10.34 10.81
C ILE A 425 7.21 9.41 10.57
N GLU A 426 8.35 9.96 10.12
CA GLU A 426 9.56 9.20 9.84
C GLU A 426 10.07 8.44 11.08
N ASN A 427 10.19 9.14 12.21
CA ASN A 427 10.68 8.55 13.45
C ASN A 427 9.77 7.42 13.94
N MET A 428 8.46 7.61 13.86
CA MET A 428 7.49 6.59 14.29
C MET A 428 7.45 5.39 13.36
N ALA A 429 7.45 5.60 12.04
CA ALA A 429 7.51 4.51 11.07
C ALA A 429 8.77 3.65 11.28
N THR A 430 9.93 4.31 11.42
CA THR A 430 11.22 3.64 11.69
C THR A 430 11.21 2.87 13.01
N MET A 431 10.63 3.44 14.06
CA MET A 431 10.51 2.78 15.36
C MET A 431 9.60 1.54 15.29
N LEU A 432 8.44 1.68 14.64
CA LEU A 432 7.43 0.62 14.52
C LEU A 432 7.93 -0.55 13.66
N ASP A 433 8.65 -0.28 12.57
CA ASP A 433 9.32 -1.33 11.80
C ASP A 433 10.26 -2.17 12.66
N ARG A 434 11.12 -1.50 13.45
CA ARG A 434 12.08 -2.14 14.37
C ARG A 434 11.39 -2.97 15.46
N MET A 435 10.14 -2.65 15.79
CA MET A 435 9.29 -3.41 16.72
C MET A 435 8.51 -4.55 16.04
N GLY A 436 8.73 -4.78 14.75
CA GLY A 436 8.08 -5.83 13.96
C GLY A 436 6.65 -5.50 13.55
N TYR A 437 6.27 -4.21 13.48
CA TYR A 437 4.97 -3.78 12.93
C TYR A 437 4.98 -3.61 11.41
N ARG A 438 6.16 -3.66 10.76
CA ARG A 438 6.32 -3.53 9.29
C ARG A 438 5.74 -2.24 8.72
N TRP A 439 6.11 -1.14 9.37
CA TRP A 439 5.76 0.21 8.94
C TRP A 439 6.88 0.79 8.10
N ASN A 440 6.52 1.37 6.98
CA ASN A 440 7.46 1.79 5.96
C ASN A 440 7.22 3.27 5.70
N PHE A 441 8.27 4.06 5.85
CA PHE A 441 8.21 5.48 5.54
C PHE A 441 8.31 5.67 4.02
N VAL A 442 7.34 6.36 3.45
CA VAL A 442 7.41 6.89 2.10
C VAL A 442 7.87 8.33 2.25
N ASP A 443 9.19 8.53 2.19
CA ASP A 443 9.74 9.86 2.02
C ASP A 443 9.44 10.34 0.60
N ARG A 444 9.51 11.66 0.37
CA ARG A 444 9.65 12.36 -0.93
C ARG A 444 8.54 13.34 -1.25
N LEU A 445 7.38 13.34 -0.58
CA LEU A 445 6.38 14.35 -0.90
C LEU A 445 6.90 15.74 -0.54
N GLU A 446 7.60 15.89 0.59
CA GLU A 446 8.21 17.16 1.00
C GLU A 446 9.16 17.71 -0.08
N HIS A 447 10.09 16.88 -0.54
CA HIS A 447 11.13 17.27 -1.49
C HIS A 447 10.63 17.38 -2.94
N ASP A 448 9.89 16.40 -3.45
CA ASP A 448 9.49 16.37 -4.86
C ASP A 448 8.41 17.41 -5.19
N PHE A 449 7.64 17.90 -4.19
CA PHE A 449 6.62 18.95 -4.39
C PHE A 449 7.17 20.37 -4.28
N LEU A 450 8.33 20.59 -3.66
CA LEU A 450 8.93 21.91 -3.45
C LEU A 450 8.95 22.79 -4.73
N PRO A 451 9.48 22.34 -5.89
CA PRO A 451 9.51 23.17 -7.10
C PRO A 451 8.12 23.45 -7.71
N HIS A 452 7.06 22.93 -7.09
CA HIS A 452 5.67 23.00 -7.53
C HIS A 452 4.76 23.56 -6.43
N ALA A 453 5.31 24.39 -5.54
CA ALA A 453 4.60 25.15 -4.49
C ALA A 453 3.36 25.90 -5.03
N TYR A 454 2.53 26.41 -4.12
CA TYR A 454 1.22 27.00 -4.40
C TYR A 454 1.27 28.09 -5.48
N CYS A 455 2.32 28.92 -5.47
CA CYS A 455 2.52 30.01 -6.43
C CYS A 455 3.47 29.66 -7.59
N ALA A 456 4.00 28.44 -7.63
CA ALA A 456 4.88 27.99 -8.69
C ALA A 456 4.15 27.85 -10.03
N THR A 457 4.89 27.87 -11.13
CA THR A 457 4.37 27.61 -12.47
C THR A 457 5.17 26.47 -13.15
N PRO A 458 4.58 25.27 -13.33
CA PRO A 458 3.25 24.86 -12.88
C PRO A 458 3.22 24.50 -11.39
N SER A 459 2.15 24.89 -10.69
CA SER A 459 1.86 24.43 -9.33
C SER A 459 1.25 23.03 -9.34
N TRP A 460 1.54 22.26 -8.30
CA TRP A 460 0.90 20.97 -8.02
C TRP A 460 -0.23 21.06 -7.00
N PHE A 461 -0.57 22.27 -6.55
CA PHE A 461 -1.64 22.51 -5.60
C PHE A 461 -2.87 23.13 -6.26
N THR A 462 -4.01 22.93 -5.62
CA THR A 462 -5.28 23.56 -5.99
C THR A 462 -5.36 24.91 -5.30
N SER A 463 -5.41 25.98 -6.09
CA SER A 463 -5.65 27.34 -5.60
C SER A 463 -7.04 27.44 -4.97
N LEU A 464 -7.26 28.40 -4.08
CA LEU A 464 -8.55 28.63 -3.44
C LEU A 464 -9.67 28.88 -4.47
N GLU A 465 -9.40 29.73 -5.46
CA GLU A 465 -10.33 30.08 -6.54
C GLU A 465 -10.73 28.85 -7.36
N THR A 466 -9.74 27.99 -7.64
CA THR A 466 -9.98 26.71 -8.32
C THR A 466 -10.87 25.83 -7.45
N SER A 467 -10.56 25.65 -6.16
CA SER A 467 -11.41 24.88 -5.24
C SER A 467 -12.86 25.37 -5.26
N LEU A 468 -13.07 26.68 -5.11
CA LEU A 468 -14.40 27.28 -5.16
C LEU A 468 -15.10 27.06 -6.50
N ARG A 469 -14.39 27.10 -7.63
CA ARG A 469 -14.96 26.94 -8.99
C ARG A 469 -15.20 25.49 -9.40
N THR A 470 -14.43 24.54 -8.88
CA THR A 470 -14.42 23.15 -9.36
C THR A 470 -14.88 22.14 -8.32
N GLN A 471 -14.72 22.42 -7.04
CA GLN A 471 -15.21 21.58 -5.95
C GLN A 471 -16.50 22.14 -5.35
N GLY A 472 -16.57 23.47 -5.18
CA GLY A 472 -17.73 24.20 -4.67
C GLY A 472 -17.58 24.71 -3.24
N ASP A 473 -16.42 24.52 -2.64
CA ASP A 473 -16.04 24.97 -1.30
C ASP A 473 -14.52 25.28 -1.27
N ALA A 474 -14.02 25.68 -0.10
CA ALA A 474 -12.61 26.01 0.10
C ALA A 474 -11.74 24.81 0.54
N GLU A 475 -12.32 23.63 0.75
CA GLU A 475 -11.62 22.50 1.39
C GLU A 475 -10.49 21.94 0.51
N GLY A 476 -10.60 22.10 -0.81
CA GLY A 476 -9.59 21.69 -1.79
C GLY A 476 -8.40 22.63 -1.87
N THR A 477 -8.45 23.78 -1.19
CA THR A 477 -7.34 24.75 -1.17
C THR A 477 -6.08 24.08 -0.63
N ALA A 478 -4.94 24.31 -1.29
CA ALA A 478 -3.63 23.78 -0.90
C ALA A 478 -3.53 22.24 -0.89
N HIS A 479 -4.54 21.52 -1.40
CA HIS A 479 -4.43 20.09 -1.68
C HIS A 479 -3.82 19.86 -3.06
N PRO A 480 -3.20 18.69 -3.31
CA PRO A 480 -2.69 18.37 -4.62
C PRO A 480 -3.79 18.43 -5.69
N ASN A 481 -3.50 19.10 -6.80
CA ASN A 481 -4.32 19.05 -8.00
C ASN A 481 -4.06 17.74 -8.77
N ALA A 482 -4.67 17.57 -9.95
CA ALA A 482 -4.50 16.36 -10.75
C ALA A 482 -3.02 16.06 -11.09
N ALA A 483 -2.19 17.08 -11.37
CA ALA A 483 -0.76 16.88 -11.62
C ALA A 483 -0.01 16.45 -10.35
N GLY A 484 -0.33 17.08 -9.21
CA GLY A 484 0.21 16.71 -7.90
C GLY A 484 -0.14 15.26 -7.52
N HIS A 485 -1.38 14.82 -7.71
CA HIS A 485 -1.74 13.42 -7.44
C HIS A 485 -1.09 12.42 -8.41
N ILE A 486 -0.85 12.79 -9.68
CA ILE A 486 -0.06 11.96 -10.60
C ILE A 486 1.39 11.86 -10.11
N ALA A 487 1.98 12.94 -9.59
CA ALA A 487 3.32 12.92 -9.02
C ALA A 487 3.38 12.06 -7.75
N PHE A 488 2.41 12.23 -6.83
CA PHE A 488 2.26 11.40 -5.64
C PHE A 488 2.11 9.92 -5.99
N SER A 489 1.31 9.60 -7.01
CA SER A 489 1.16 8.24 -7.53
C SER A 489 2.49 7.64 -7.98
N LYS A 490 3.34 8.41 -8.68
CA LYS A 490 4.67 7.95 -9.09
C LYS A 490 5.59 7.70 -7.90
N ILE A 491 5.51 8.52 -6.85
CA ILE A 491 6.24 8.29 -5.60
C ILE A 491 5.78 6.96 -5.00
N LEU A 492 4.49 6.77 -4.75
CA LEU A 492 3.94 5.53 -4.20
C LEU A 492 4.24 4.31 -5.07
N HIS A 493 4.08 4.39 -6.38
CA HIS A 493 4.38 3.28 -7.30
C HIS A 493 5.87 2.88 -7.25
N ARG A 494 6.78 3.83 -7.02
CA ARG A 494 8.21 3.55 -6.82
C ARG A 494 8.52 3.01 -5.44
N MET A 495 7.68 3.27 -4.44
CA MET A 495 7.92 3.08 -3.01
C MET A 495 7.07 2.01 -2.34
N VAL A 496 6.11 1.42 -3.06
CA VAL A 496 5.26 0.33 -2.56
C VAL A 496 5.66 -0.95 -3.28
N VAL A 497 5.74 -2.06 -2.55
CA VAL A 497 5.94 -3.39 -3.14
C VAL A 497 4.88 -4.32 -2.65
N PRO A 498 3.93 -4.63 -3.53
CA PRO A 498 2.95 -5.62 -3.20
C PRO A 498 3.54 -7.05 -3.37
N GLU A 499 4.66 -7.21 -4.09
CA GLU A 499 5.32 -8.51 -4.30
C GLU A 499 6.24 -8.94 -3.14
N HIS A 500 5.71 -9.86 -2.34
CA HIS A 500 6.47 -10.51 -1.28
C HIS A 500 7.30 -11.66 -1.84
N VAL A 501 8.42 -11.36 -2.50
CA VAL A 501 9.44 -12.38 -2.80
C VAL A 501 10.08 -12.77 -1.46
N LYS A 502 10.18 -14.07 -1.15
CA LYS A 502 10.73 -14.59 0.12
C LYS A 502 12.17 -14.15 0.44
N SER A 503 12.90 -13.56 -0.50
CA SER A 503 14.25 -13.05 -0.27
C SER A 503 14.55 -11.83 -1.13
N PRO A 504 14.08 -10.63 -0.73
CA PRO A 504 14.36 -9.36 -1.40
C PRO A 504 15.74 -8.79 -1.02
N TYR A 505 16.46 -9.45 -0.10
CA TYR A 505 17.76 -9.04 0.39
C TYR A 505 18.92 -9.78 -0.30
N ARG A 506 20.09 -9.16 -0.26
CA ARG A 506 21.39 -9.77 -0.46
C ARG A 506 22.14 -9.63 0.85
N THR A 507 22.82 -10.69 1.29
CA THR A 507 23.73 -10.57 2.42
C THR A 507 25.09 -10.12 1.89
N LEU A 508 25.54 -8.94 2.25
CA LEU A 508 26.92 -8.52 2.05
C LEU A 508 27.77 -9.18 3.13
N LYS A 509 28.87 -9.81 2.73
CA LYS A 509 29.99 -10.13 3.60
C LYS A 509 31.07 -9.09 3.38
N ILE A 510 31.31 -8.25 4.38
CA ILE A 510 32.37 -7.25 4.37
C ILE A 510 33.52 -7.79 5.22
N THR A 511 34.71 -7.90 4.66
CA THR A 511 35.91 -8.32 5.39
C THR A 511 36.91 -7.17 5.35
N ILE A 512 37.28 -6.65 6.52
CA ILE A 512 38.46 -5.78 6.65
C ILE A 512 39.67 -6.69 6.57
N ASP A 513 40.44 -6.58 5.49
CA ASP A 513 41.55 -7.48 5.18
C ASP A 513 42.83 -7.03 5.87
N GLU A 514 43.14 -5.72 5.77
CA GLU A 514 44.35 -5.14 6.34
C GLU A 514 44.12 -3.68 6.79
N VAL A 515 44.86 -3.28 7.81
CA VAL A 515 44.86 -1.90 8.33
C VAL A 515 46.29 -1.40 8.47
N LYS A 516 46.48 -0.10 8.30
CA LYS A 516 47.78 0.54 8.50
C LYS A 516 47.59 1.88 9.20
N ALA A 517 48.23 2.05 10.36
CA ALA A 517 48.28 3.33 11.05
C ALA A 517 49.59 4.08 10.76
N ALA A 518 49.55 5.41 10.83
CA ALA A 518 50.75 6.25 10.78
C ALA A 518 51.70 5.91 11.94
N ASP A 519 53.01 5.98 11.67
CA ASP A 519 54.07 5.68 12.64
C ASP A 519 53.87 6.41 13.97
N GLY A 520 54.13 5.71 15.06
CA GLY A 520 54.15 6.25 16.41
C GLY A 520 54.26 5.17 17.47
N GLN A 521 54.13 5.56 18.73
CA GLN A 521 54.21 4.60 19.83
C GLN A 521 52.85 3.96 20.13
N GLY A 522 52.87 2.66 20.42
CA GLY A 522 51.73 1.87 20.89
C GLY A 522 50.77 1.39 19.80
N THR A 523 49.56 1.07 20.23
CA THR A 523 48.47 0.56 19.39
C THR A 523 47.36 1.61 19.32
N LEU A 524 46.82 1.83 18.14
CA LEU A 524 45.67 2.70 17.91
C LEU A 524 44.40 1.84 17.84
N GLN A 525 43.40 2.14 18.67
CA GLN A 525 42.13 1.44 18.59
C GLN A 525 41.23 2.10 17.53
N MET A 526 40.82 1.33 16.52
CA MET A 526 39.93 1.75 15.45
C MET A 526 38.52 1.22 15.71
N LEU A 527 37.51 2.08 15.69
CA LEU A 527 36.10 1.66 15.66
C LEU A 527 35.65 1.49 14.21
N ALA A 528 35.45 0.25 13.76
CA ALA A 528 34.77 -0.05 12.51
C ALA A 528 33.25 -0.07 12.75
N SER A 529 32.52 0.84 12.12
CA SER A 529 31.07 0.98 12.21
C SER A 529 30.44 0.83 10.83
N LEU A 530 29.59 -0.18 10.63
CA LEU A 530 28.86 -0.39 9.39
C LEU A 530 27.37 -0.12 9.61
N THR A 531 26.79 0.77 8.80
CA THR A 531 25.40 1.22 8.91
C THR A 531 24.68 1.16 7.57
N LYS A 532 23.36 1.02 7.62
CA LYS A 532 22.46 0.94 6.47
C LYS A 532 22.03 2.32 5.94
N PHE A 533 22.24 3.36 6.74
CA PHE A 533 21.88 4.75 6.46
C PHE A 533 22.83 5.69 7.20
N GLN A 534 23.12 6.84 6.59
CA GLN A 534 23.89 7.90 7.21
C GLN A 534 23.16 8.37 8.48
N ASN A 535 23.80 8.24 9.65
CA ASN A 535 23.29 8.57 10.99
C ASN A 535 22.52 7.47 11.75
N ASP A 536 22.42 6.24 11.25
CA ASP A 536 21.91 5.14 12.09
C ASP A 536 22.89 4.83 13.22
N ARG A 537 22.57 5.24 14.46
CA ARG A 537 23.41 5.00 15.64
C ARG A 537 23.52 3.51 16.02
N ARG A 538 22.82 2.60 15.32
CA ARG A 538 22.80 1.15 15.58
C ARG A 538 23.62 0.32 14.57
N GLY A 539 24.71 0.87 14.04
CA GLY A 539 25.63 0.14 13.17
C GLY A 539 26.29 -1.09 13.81
N LEU A 540 26.74 -2.03 12.98
CA LEU A 540 27.63 -3.11 13.39
C LEU A 540 28.99 -2.51 13.74
N ASN A 541 29.23 -2.38 15.04
CA ASN A 541 30.45 -1.80 15.60
C ASN A 541 31.41 -2.88 16.07
N ARG A 542 32.69 -2.79 15.70
CA ARG A 542 33.80 -3.54 16.32
C ARG A 542 35.02 -2.67 16.51
N TYR A 543 35.72 -2.89 17.62
CA TYR A 543 37.02 -2.29 17.87
C TYR A 543 38.13 -3.20 17.34
N ILE A 544 39.06 -2.63 16.60
CA ILE A 544 40.21 -3.31 16.02
C ILE A 544 41.47 -2.60 16.47
N ASP A 545 42.41 -3.37 17.00
CA ASP A 545 43.69 -2.87 17.49
C ASP A 545 44.71 -2.77 16.34
N VAL A 546 45.19 -1.57 16.07
CA VAL A 546 46.07 -1.26 14.93
C VAL A 546 47.47 -0.87 15.41
N PRO A 547 48.51 -1.69 15.14
CA PRO A 547 49.88 -1.34 15.47
C PRO A 547 50.33 -0.06 14.73
N ARG A 548 51.00 0.86 15.45
CA ARG A 548 51.51 2.12 14.87
C ARG A 548 52.94 2.00 14.33
N ASN A 549 53.20 0.98 13.52
CA ASN A 549 54.53 0.67 12.96
C ASN A 549 54.67 1.05 11.47
N GLY A 550 53.69 1.76 10.90
CA GLY A 550 53.74 2.24 9.52
C GLY A 550 53.61 1.12 8.48
N GLN A 551 53.36 -0.12 8.89
CA GLN A 551 53.18 -1.28 8.03
C GLN A 551 51.72 -1.69 7.95
N TRP A 552 51.36 -2.41 6.89
CA TRP A 552 50.07 -3.09 6.80
C TRP A 552 50.05 -4.27 7.77
N THR A 553 48.96 -4.39 8.51
CA THR A 553 48.68 -5.47 9.46
C THR A 553 47.40 -6.17 9.03
N SER A 554 47.48 -7.48 8.80
CA SER A 554 46.31 -8.29 8.43
C SER A 554 45.37 -8.48 9.63
N ILE A 555 44.07 -8.44 9.38
CA ILE A 555 43.04 -8.64 10.41
C ILE A 555 42.47 -10.06 10.33
N PRO A 556 42.41 -10.80 11.45
CA PRO A 556 41.78 -12.11 11.49
C PRO A 556 40.31 -12.06 11.04
N PRO A 557 39.81 -13.03 10.24
CA PRO A 557 38.45 -12.99 9.73
C PRO A 557 37.35 -12.92 10.80
N ASP A 558 37.56 -13.51 11.98
CA ASP A 558 36.65 -13.48 13.12
C ASP A 558 36.54 -12.10 13.80
N GLU A 559 37.56 -11.25 13.62
CA GLU A 559 37.61 -9.87 14.10
C GLU A 559 37.18 -8.87 13.01
N GLY A 560 37.52 -9.13 11.73
CA GLY A 560 37.34 -8.21 10.62
C GLY A 560 36.14 -8.47 9.70
N THR A 561 35.38 -9.56 9.90
CA THR A 561 34.24 -9.89 9.03
C THR A 561 32.90 -9.46 9.61
N PHE A 562 32.08 -8.85 8.76
CA PHE A 562 30.73 -8.38 9.02
C PHE A 562 29.77 -8.98 7.99
N PHE A 563 28.56 -9.26 8.43
CA PHE A 563 27.46 -9.66 7.55
C PHE A 563 26.36 -8.61 7.64
N LEU A 564 25.93 -8.08 6.51
CA LEU A 564 24.90 -7.05 6.44
C LEU A 564 23.89 -7.37 5.35
N ASP A 565 22.62 -7.50 5.73
CA ASP A 565 21.55 -7.66 4.75
C ASP A 565 21.18 -6.30 4.14
N VAL A 566 21.36 -6.19 2.82
CA VAL A 566 20.99 -5.03 2.00
C VAL A 566 19.90 -5.40 1.00
N THR A 567 19.15 -4.43 0.52
CA THR A 567 18.04 -4.68 -0.41
C THR A 567 18.27 -4.20 -1.81
N ARG A 568 17.90 -5.04 -2.78
CA ARG A 568 17.99 -4.69 -4.19
C ARG A 568 16.77 -3.86 -4.59
N ALA A 569 17.00 -2.75 -5.28
CA ALA A 569 15.94 -2.12 -6.07
C ALA A 569 15.56 -3.04 -7.26
N PRO A 570 14.33 -2.94 -7.79
CA PRO A 570 13.22 -2.13 -7.31
C PRO A 570 12.34 -2.99 -6.40
N SER A 571 12.71 -3.14 -5.14
CA SER A 571 11.78 -3.67 -4.17
C SER A 571 11.69 -2.77 -2.95
N PRO A 572 10.78 -1.79 -2.98
CA PRO A 572 10.19 -1.28 -1.74
C PRO A 572 9.70 -2.39 -0.77
N PRO A 573 9.41 -2.11 0.51
CA PRO A 573 9.58 -0.83 1.21
C PRO A 573 11.04 -0.48 1.53
N ARG A 574 12.00 -1.06 0.84
CA ARG A 574 13.40 -0.77 1.07
C ARG A 574 13.95 -0.09 -0.16
N HIS A 575 14.28 1.19 -0.02
CA HIS A 575 15.30 1.78 -0.87
C HIS A 575 16.49 0.82 -0.97
N ALA A 576 17.29 0.96 -2.02
CA ALA A 576 18.61 0.34 -1.99
C ALA A 576 19.27 0.75 -0.66
N THR A 577 19.62 -0.24 0.17
CA THR A 577 20.29 0.05 1.44
C THR A 577 21.67 0.57 1.13
N ASP A 578 21.95 1.83 1.36
CA ASP A 578 23.31 2.34 1.20
C ASP A 578 24.19 1.80 2.34
N LEU A 579 25.34 1.24 1.97
CA LEU A 579 26.34 0.82 2.93
C LEU A 579 27.18 2.03 3.32
N TRP A 580 27.06 2.45 4.57
CA TRP A 580 27.85 3.51 5.18
C TRP A 580 28.84 2.90 6.17
N MET A 581 30.13 3.08 5.94
CA MET A 581 31.19 2.56 6.80
C MET A 581 32.01 3.71 7.40
N ASN A 582 32.25 3.65 8.71
CA ASN A 582 33.10 4.58 9.42
C ASN A 582 34.21 3.85 10.17
N PHE A 583 35.46 4.29 10.00
CA PHE A 583 36.62 3.76 10.68
C PHE A 583 37.22 4.81 11.64
N GLY A 584 36.61 4.98 12.82
CA GLY A 584 37.10 5.85 13.90
C GLY A 584 36.83 7.35 13.75
N HIS A 585 35.61 7.76 13.37
CA HIS A 585 35.18 9.15 13.09
C HIS A 585 35.88 9.83 11.90
N THR A 586 36.68 9.06 11.17
CA THR A 586 37.80 9.59 10.38
C THR A 586 37.72 9.21 8.90
N LEU A 587 36.95 8.17 8.55
CA LEU A 587 36.90 7.67 7.17
C LEU A 587 35.48 7.22 6.86
N ALA A 588 34.70 8.06 6.17
CA ALA A 588 33.35 7.71 5.74
C ALA A 588 33.41 7.16 4.31
N VAL A 589 33.04 5.89 4.15
CA VAL A 589 32.87 5.25 2.85
C VAL A 589 31.40 4.99 2.63
N HIS A 590 30.94 5.29 1.41
CA HIS A 590 29.57 5.08 0.98
C HIS A 590 29.58 4.21 -0.27
N HIS A 591 28.82 3.12 -0.21
CA HIS A 591 28.53 2.28 -1.38
C HIS A 591 27.02 2.11 -1.51
N GLY A 592 26.53 2.09 -2.74
CA GLY A 592 25.11 2.03 -3.03
C GLY A 592 24.81 0.98 -4.09
N LEU A 593 23.58 0.91 -4.57
CA LEU A 593 23.27 -0.03 -5.65
C LEU A 593 24.02 0.33 -6.96
N SER A 594 24.29 1.61 -7.20
CA SER A 594 24.95 2.11 -8.42
C SER A 594 26.35 1.52 -8.63
N ASP A 595 27.03 1.13 -7.56
CA ASP A 595 28.36 0.50 -7.60
C ASP A 595 28.32 -0.97 -7.10
N ALA A 596 27.14 -1.60 -7.16
CA ALA A 596 26.90 -2.95 -6.65
C ALA A 596 27.33 -3.15 -5.19
N TYR A 597 27.10 -2.13 -4.35
CA TYR A 597 27.52 -2.04 -2.95
C TYR A 597 29.04 -2.15 -2.76
N GLY A 598 29.80 -1.67 -3.75
CA GLY A 598 31.24 -1.81 -3.76
C GLY A 598 31.69 -3.28 -3.83
N ALA A 599 31.01 -4.14 -4.58
CA ALA A 599 31.45 -5.54 -4.70
C ALA A 599 32.91 -5.62 -5.22
N GLY A 600 33.77 -6.35 -4.50
CA GLY A 600 35.19 -6.48 -4.80
C GLY A 600 36.10 -5.88 -3.72
N PRO A 601 37.43 -5.86 -3.97
CA PRO A 601 38.41 -5.31 -3.05
C PRO A 601 38.52 -3.78 -3.18
N HIS A 602 38.77 -3.13 -2.04
CA HIS A 602 38.95 -1.69 -1.93
C HIS A 602 40.16 -1.37 -1.07
N GLU A 603 40.83 -0.26 -1.39
CA GLU A 603 41.86 0.34 -0.57
C GLU A 603 41.53 1.81 -0.37
N VAL A 604 41.45 2.24 0.89
CA VAL A 604 41.24 3.63 1.24
C VAL A 604 42.51 4.17 1.89
N PRO A 605 43.27 5.04 1.19
CA PRO A 605 44.54 5.53 1.67
C PRO A 605 44.37 6.60 2.75
N HIS A 606 45.40 6.76 3.57
CA HIS A 606 45.53 7.84 4.53
C HIS A 606 45.54 9.23 3.85
N ASN A 607 44.79 10.19 4.40
CA ASN A 607 44.81 11.59 3.97
C ASN A 607 45.77 12.44 4.85
N PRO A 608 46.88 12.97 4.30
CA PRO A 608 47.91 13.65 5.08
C PRO A 608 47.59 15.09 5.54
N THR A 609 46.48 15.70 5.11
CA THR A 609 46.18 17.12 5.40
C THR A 609 45.12 17.35 6.49
N GLY A 610 44.56 16.29 7.09
CA GLY A 610 43.45 16.39 8.04
C GLY A 610 43.85 16.27 9.52
N LEU A 611 43.23 17.07 10.39
CA LEU A 611 43.52 17.17 11.83
C LEU A 611 43.32 15.87 12.64
N PHE A 612 42.63 14.86 12.10
CA PHE A 612 42.26 13.63 12.82
C PHE A 612 42.52 12.31 12.07
N HIS A 613 43.23 12.31 10.93
CA HIS A 613 43.30 11.14 10.05
C HIS A 613 44.67 10.46 10.09
N LYS A 614 44.74 9.20 10.59
CA LYS A 614 45.99 8.42 10.73
C LYS A 614 45.89 6.96 10.25
N LEU A 615 44.84 6.57 9.53
CA LEU A 615 44.55 5.16 9.18
C LEU A 615 44.34 4.98 7.68
N SER A 616 44.89 3.89 7.13
CA SER A 616 44.54 3.32 5.81
C SER A 616 43.89 1.96 6.02
N VAL A 617 42.91 1.62 5.21
CA VAL A 617 42.12 0.38 5.35
C VAL A 617 41.96 -0.31 4.00
N ARG A 618 42.19 -1.63 3.97
CA ARG A 618 41.82 -2.51 2.87
C ARG A 618 40.66 -3.39 3.31
N TYR A 619 39.63 -3.48 2.47
CA TYR A 619 38.48 -4.33 2.74
C TYR A 619 37.91 -4.89 1.45
N THR A 620 37.22 -6.02 1.57
CA THR A 620 36.56 -6.71 0.47
C THR A 620 35.07 -6.84 0.77
N VAL A 621 34.22 -6.51 -0.21
CA VAL A 621 32.77 -6.74 -0.14
C VAL A 621 32.41 -7.91 -1.06
N SER A 622 31.77 -8.93 -0.49
CA SER A 622 31.22 -10.09 -1.22
C SER A 622 29.70 -10.11 -1.12
N VAL A 623 29.02 -10.24 -2.25
CA VAL A 623 27.55 -10.37 -2.29
C VAL A 623 27.16 -11.84 -2.22
N LEU A 624 26.55 -12.29 -1.12
CA LEU A 624 26.11 -13.67 -0.93
C LEU A 624 24.68 -13.88 -1.46
N ALA A 625 24.38 -15.12 -1.85
CA ALA A 625 23.02 -15.56 -2.12
C ALA A 625 22.19 -15.58 -0.83
N PRO A 626 20.89 -15.23 -0.86
CA PRO A 626 20.06 -15.26 0.34
C PRO A 626 19.95 -16.69 0.92
N PRO A 627 19.91 -16.84 2.26
CA PRO A 627 19.74 -18.14 2.90
C PRO A 627 18.40 -18.77 2.52
N SER A 628 18.37 -20.09 2.36
CA SER A 628 17.22 -20.84 1.82
C SER A 628 16.08 -21.11 2.81
N GLY A 629 15.93 -20.36 3.91
CA GLY A 629 14.82 -20.53 4.86
C GLY A 629 14.80 -19.55 6.06
N ASP A 630 13.59 -19.33 6.59
CA ASP A 630 13.31 -18.36 7.69
C ASP A 630 13.98 -18.73 9.04
N GLY A 631 14.38 -19.99 9.24
CA GLY A 631 15.01 -20.44 10.49
C GLY A 631 16.47 -20.01 10.66
N ASP A 632 17.15 -19.68 9.58
CA ASP A 632 18.59 -19.38 9.57
C ASP A 632 18.87 -17.93 10.00
N VAL A 633 17.97 -17.01 9.67
CA VAL A 633 18.11 -15.58 9.99
C VAL A 633 17.96 -15.33 11.50
N LEU A 634 16.95 -15.93 12.12
CA LEU A 634 16.67 -15.80 13.56
C LEU A 634 17.73 -16.46 14.45
N ALA A 635 18.37 -17.54 13.99
CA ALA A 635 19.44 -18.20 14.73
C ALA A 635 20.74 -17.36 14.73
N ARG A 636 21.03 -16.66 13.63
CA ARG A 636 22.25 -15.87 13.44
C ARG A 636 22.23 -14.54 14.19
N ASP A 637 21.07 -13.88 14.25
CA ASP A 637 20.88 -12.69 15.09
C ASP A 637 20.96 -13.02 16.58
N ARG A 638 20.54 -14.24 16.97
CA ARG A 638 20.56 -14.69 18.36
C ARG A 638 21.98 -14.91 18.90
N GLU A 639 22.89 -15.48 18.11
CA GLU A 639 24.31 -15.59 18.47
C GLU A 639 24.98 -14.21 18.58
N SER A 640 24.64 -13.29 17.67
CA SER A 640 25.11 -11.89 17.70
C SER A 640 24.62 -11.12 18.93
N LEU A 641 23.37 -11.36 19.36
CA LEU A 641 22.76 -10.68 20.51
C LEU A 641 23.24 -11.26 21.85
N GLN A 642 23.46 -12.59 21.95
CA GLN A 642 24.00 -13.23 23.16
C GLN A 642 25.45 -12.82 23.44
N ALA A 643 26.27 -12.64 22.41
CA ALA A 643 27.65 -12.18 22.56
C ALA A 643 27.76 -10.71 23.02
N ARG A 644 26.71 -9.89 22.82
CA ARG A 644 26.77 -8.43 23.02
C ARG A 644 26.09 -7.92 24.29
N TYR A 645 25.11 -8.64 24.85
CA TYR A 645 24.28 -8.11 25.96
C TYR A 645 24.27 -8.94 27.24
N GLY A 646 24.94 -10.09 27.32
CA GLY A 646 25.08 -10.84 28.59
C GLY A 646 23.76 -11.18 29.29
N PHE A 647 22.65 -11.31 28.55
CA PHE A 647 21.39 -11.77 29.12
C PHE A 647 21.48 -13.27 29.41
N GLU A 648 21.80 -13.64 30.65
CA GLU A 648 21.27 -14.89 31.19
C GLU A 648 19.74 -14.71 31.25
N GLY A 649 19.04 -15.50 30.44
CA GLY A 649 17.59 -15.41 30.29
C GLY A 649 16.89 -15.38 31.64
N SER A 650 16.15 -14.30 31.91
CA SER A 650 15.32 -14.21 33.10
C SER A 650 14.29 -15.36 33.09
N ALA A 651 13.98 -15.88 34.28
CA ALA A 651 13.09 -17.04 34.47
C ALA A 651 11.67 -16.88 33.86
N ALA A 652 11.30 -15.69 33.38
CA ALA A 652 10.04 -15.43 32.70
C ALA A 652 9.95 -16.04 31.29
N GLU A 653 11.08 -16.25 30.58
CA GLU A 653 11.07 -16.85 29.23
C GLU A 653 10.94 -18.38 29.23
N LYS A 654 11.26 -19.06 30.34
CA LYS A 654 11.06 -20.51 30.46
C LYS A 654 9.57 -20.90 30.55
N ALA A 655 8.67 -19.96 30.80
CA ALA A 655 7.24 -20.23 30.91
C ALA A 655 6.51 -20.27 29.53
N CYS A 656 7.08 -19.68 28.48
CA CYS A 656 6.42 -19.64 27.15
C CYS A 656 6.80 -20.81 26.22
N HIS A 657 7.69 -21.71 26.65
CA HIS A 657 8.11 -22.89 25.90
C HIS A 657 7.98 -24.22 26.67
N ALA A 658 6.95 -24.34 27.52
CA ALA A 658 6.50 -25.64 27.99
C ALA A 658 5.44 -26.22 27.02
N PRO A 659 5.53 -27.50 26.62
CA PRO A 659 4.48 -28.12 25.83
C PRO A 659 3.17 -28.13 26.63
N ARG A 660 2.07 -27.69 26.02
CA ARG A 660 0.72 -27.75 26.60
C ARG A 660 0.36 -29.21 26.89
N THR A 661 0.56 -29.65 28.13
CA THR A 661 -0.20 -30.78 28.68
C THR A 661 -1.50 -30.22 29.24
N ARG A 662 -2.62 -30.79 28.79
CA ARG A 662 -3.96 -30.53 29.33
C ARG A 662 -3.94 -30.73 30.84
N GLU A 663 -4.30 -29.71 31.61
CA GLU A 663 -5.12 -29.85 32.80
C GLU A 663 -5.64 -28.49 33.27
N ALA A 664 -6.82 -28.53 33.87
CA ALA A 664 -7.64 -27.39 34.24
C ALA A 664 -7.08 -26.61 35.44
N GLY A 665 -7.37 -25.31 35.49
CA GLY A 665 -7.20 -24.49 36.69
C GLY A 665 -6.93 -23.04 36.34
N GLY A 666 -7.91 -22.17 36.62
CA GLY A 666 -7.82 -20.74 36.33
C GLY A 666 -6.77 -20.00 37.16
N CYS A 667 -6.42 -18.80 36.70
CA CYS A 667 -5.93 -17.71 37.54
C CYS A 667 -6.33 -16.37 36.93
N ARG A 668 -6.57 -15.43 37.86
CA ARG A 668 -7.29 -14.16 37.78
C ARG A 668 -6.68 -13.11 36.86
#